data_AF-A0A7R9HZI2-F1
#
_entry.id   AF-A0A7R9HZI2-F1
#
_cell.length_a   1.000
_cell.length_b   1.000
_cell.length_c   1.000
_cell.angle_alpha   90.00
_cell.angle_beta   90.00
_cell.angle_gamma   90.00
#
_symmetry.space_group_name_H-M   'P 1'
#
loop_
_entity.id
_entity.type
_entity.pdbx_description
1 polymer ?
#
loop_
_entity_poly.entity_id
_entity_poly.type
_entity_poly.pdbx_seq_one_letter_code
_entity_poly.pdbx_strand_id
1 'polypeptide(L)'
;MLRASTLYGMSHDKLKEDPLLEQYRADLIHTAALHLERSGLVKYDRKTGHFQGTELGRIASHYYCTHETMATYNQLLKRTLSEIELFRVFSLSGEFRNITVREEEKLELQKLMERVPIPIKESIEEPSAKVNVLLQAFISQLKLEGFALMSDMVYVTQSAARLMRAIFEIVLYRGWAQLADKALSLCKMVDRRMWQSMSPLRQFRKMPEEIIKKIEKKNFPWERLYDLGPNEIGELIRVPKLGKTIHKYVHQFPKLELSTHIQPITRSTLRVELTITPDFQWDDKLHGASEAFWILVEDVDSEVILHHEYFLLKSKFATDEHHVKFFVPVFEPLPPQYFLRIVSDRWIGAETQLPKFGILLGKKVVLLTGETGTDLKLLAKGQVIVCTAEKWDVLSRRWKQRKNVQNVQLFIVDELQLIGGEDGPVLEVVCSRMRYISSQIEKQIRIVALSASLADARDVAQWLGCNANATFNFHPSVRPIPLELHVQGFNVTHNGSRLIAMAKPVMTDKTLKETLSQGVAYIHEGLTPGDHRLVEQLFDSMAIQIAVVTRNLCWGVNIAAHLVVIMDTQYYNGKIHAYEDYPITDVLQMVGRANRPLEDHDAKCVLMCQSSKKDFFKKFLNESLPVESHLDHRLHDHFNAEIVTKTIENKQDAVDYLTWTFIYRRLTQNPNYYNLHGITHRHLSDHLSELVENTLSDLEQSKCISIEDEMDCLPLNLGMIAAYYYINYSTIELFSLSLNNKTKIRGLLEIISSAAEYEDVPVRHREDNLLRSLVQRLPNKLPPNAKYNDPHVKTNLLLQAHLSRLQLGAELQGDTETILSKAIRLIQACVDVLSSNGWLSPAVAAMELAQMVTQAMWSKDSYLKQLPHFTPDIIKRCTEKGVETVFDIMELEDEDRSKLLQLTDAQMADVARFCNRYPNIEMSYEVQDKDRIHTGSSVNVVVQLEREDEVTGPVIAPFYPQEYKFSINVGDFESAESDSDSGSN
;
A
#
# COMPACT_ATOMS: atom_id res chain seq x y z
N MET A 1 -15.92 47.31 -24.26
CA MET A 1 -17.17 46.81 -24.87
C MET A 1 -18.35 47.67 -24.42
N LEU A 2 -19.24 47.25 -23.50
CA LEU A 2 -20.47 47.99 -23.11
C LEU A 2 -20.33 49.52 -22.99
N ARG A 3 -19.33 50.02 -22.25
CA ARG A 3 -19.12 51.47 -22.01
C ARG A 3 -18.57 52.26 -23.21
N ALA A 4 -18.14 51.60 -24.28
CA ALA A 4 -17.47 52.20 -25.44
C ALA A 4 -17.54 51.24 -26.63
N SER A 5 -18.75 50.99 -27.16
CA SER A 5 -19.00 49.95 -28.17
C SER A 5 -18.19 50.12 -29.46
N THR A 6 -18.11 51.36 -29.94
CA THR A 6 -17.43 51.75 -31.18
C THR A 6 -15.93 51.43 -31.18
N LEU A 7 -15.26 51.60 -30.04
CA LEU A 7 -13.83 51.25 -29.88
C LEU A 7 -13.56 49.74 -30.04
N TYR A 8 -14.58 48.90 -29.85
CA TYR A 8 -14.50 47.44 -29.99
C TYR A 8 -15.18 46.94 -31.28
N GLY A 9 -15.37 47.82 -32.27
CA GLY A 9 -15.92 47.48 -33.59
C GLY A 9 -17.45 47.33 -33.65
N MET A 10 -18.18 47.70 -32.60
CA MET A 10 -19.64 47.55 -32.53
C MET A 10 -20.36 48.88 -32.77
N SER A 11 -21.35 48.88 -33.67
CA SER A 11 -22.26 50.02 -33.84
C SER A 11 -23.13 50.24 -32.60
N HIS A 12 -23.63 51.46 -32.42
CA HIS A 12 -24.55 51.77 -31.31
C HIS A 12 -25.91 51.08 -31.46
N ASP A 13 -26.30 50.68 -32.66
CA ASP A 13 -27.58 50.00 -32.90
C ASP A 13 -27.51 48.52 -32.53
N LYS A 14 -26.40 47.83 -32.83
CA LYS A 14 -26.13 46.48 -32.30
C LYS A 14 -26.11 46.43 -30.76
N LEU A 15 -25.69 47.52 -30.09
CA LEU A 15 -25.73 47.63 -28.63
C LEU A 15 -27.17 47.81 -28.08
N LYS A 16 -28.13 48.27 -28.89
CA LYS A 16 -29.55 48.33 -28.52
C LYS A 16 -30.22 46.96 -28.72
N GLU A 17 -29.82 46.23 -29.75
CA GLU A 17 -30.29 44.89 -30.08
C GLU A 17 -29.76 43.83 -29.09
N ASP A 18 -28.49 43.95 -28.68
CA ASP A 18 -27.83 43.08 -27.71
C ASP A 18 -27.26 43.89 -26.51
N PRO A 19 -28.12 44.34 -25.57
CA PRO A 19 -27.74 45.24 -24.48
C PRO A 19 -26.85 44.58 -23.41
N LEU A 20 -26.81 43.24 -23.37
CA LEU A 20 -25.94 42.45 -22.48
C LEU A 20 -24.71 41.89 -23.21
N LEU A 21 -24.57 42.13 -24.51
CA LEU A 21 -23.54 41.54 -25.37
C LEU A 21 -23.49 40.01 -25.25
N GLU A 22 -24.64 39.34 -25.18
CA GLU A 22 -24.74 37.87 -25.09
C GLU A 22 -24.45 37.22 -26.44
N GLN A 23 -25.08 37.68 -27.53
CA GLN A 23 -24.77 37.21 -28.86
C GLN A 23 -23.36 37.62 -29.27
N TYR A 24 -22.93 38.85 -28.97
CA TYR A 24 -21.56 39.26 -29.32
C TYR A 24 -20.49 38.48 -28.52
N ARG A 25 -20.76 38.11 -27.26
CA ARG A 25 -19.89 37.19 -26.51
C ARG A 25 -19.91 35.79 -27.12
N ALA A 26 -21.06 35.28 -27.54
CA ALA A 26 -21.16 34.00 -28.22
C ALA A 26 -20.36 33.98 -29.53
N ASP A 27 -20.45 35.04 -30.36
CA ASP A 27 -19.69 35.19 -31.61
C ASP A 27 -18.17 35.21 -31.36
N LEU A 28 -17.71 35.93 -30.33
CA LEU A 28 -16.31 35.96 -29.92
C LEU A 28 -15.81 34.58 -29.44
N ILE A 29 -16.60 33.91 -28.58
CA ILE A 29 -16.28 32.58 -28.05
C ILE A 29 -16.27 31.54 -29.16
N HIS A 30 -17.23 31.59 -30.09
CA HIS A 30 -17.30 30.72 -31.27
C HIS A 30 -16.08 30.91 -32.17
N THR A 31 -15.69 32.16 -32.45
CA THR A 31 -14.50 32.47 -33.25
C THR A 31 -13.23 31.93 -32.58
N ALA A 32 -13.06 32.17 -31.28
CA ALA A 32 -11.93 31.62 -30.51
C ALA A 32 -11.92 30.07 -30.51
N ALA A 33 -13.09 29.44 -30.34
CA ALA A 33 -13.24 27.99 -30.38
C ALA A 33 -12.85 27.39 -31.74
N LEU A 34 -13.20 28.04 -32.86
CA LEU A 34 -12.78 27.61 -34.20
C LEU A 34 -11.25 27.67 -34.38
N HIS A 35 -10.58 28.66 -33.79
CA HIS A 35 -9.10 28.72 -33.79
C HIS A 35 -8.49 27.60 -32.93
N LEU A 36 -9.04 27.34 -31.73
CA LEU A 36 -8.59 26.25 -30.86
C LEU A 36 -8.85 24.86 -31.46
N GLU A 37 -9.98 24.68 -32.14
CA GLU A 37 -10.32 23.46 -32.90
C GLU A 37 -9.35 23.24 -34.06
N ARG A 38 -9.08 24.28 -34.86
CA ARG A 38 -8.16 24.20 -36.00
C ARG A 38 -6.70 23.94 -35.57
N SER A 39 -6.30 24.40 -34.39
CA SER A 39 -5.00 24.06 -33.77
C SER A 39 -4.98 22.71 -33.06
N GLY A 40 -6.13 22.02 -32.92
CA GLY A 40 -6.25 20.71 -32.27
C GLY A 40 -6.21 20.75 -30.73
N LEU A 41 -6.46 21.91 -30.12
CA LEU A 41 -6.41 22.14 -28.67
C LEU A 41 -7.73 21.80 -27.96
N VAL A 42 -8.84 21.88 -28.69
CA VAL A 42 -10.20 21.61 -28.20
C VAL A 42 -10.97 20.90 -29.32
N LYS A 43 -11.79 19.89 -28.99
CA LYS A 43 -12.87 19.46 -29.88
C LYS A 43 -14.12 20.27 -29.52
N TYR A 44 -14.73 20.91 -30.51
CA TYR A 44 -15.86 21.81 -30.30
C TYR A 44 -17.10 21.30 -31.04
N ASP A 45 -18.08 20.77 -30.32
CA ASP A 45 -19.36 20.46 -30.94
C ASP A 45 -20.19 21.73 -31.11
N ARG A 46 -20.26 22.19 -32.37
CA ARG A 46 -21.01 23.38 -32.79
C ARG A 46 -22.52 23.24 -32.62
N LYS A 47 -23.07 22.04 -32.39
CA LYS A 47 -24.51 21.80 -32.14
C LYS A 47 -24.89 21.93 -30.66
N THR A 48 -24.12 21.32 -29.76
CA THR A 48 -24.37 21.37 -28.31
C THR A 48 -23.67 22.54 -27.61
N GLY A 49 -22.70 23.19 -28.27
CA GLY A 49 -21.83 24.18 -27.66
C GLY A 49 -20.73 23.58 -26.78
N HIS A 50 -20.59 22.25 -26.74
CA HIS A 50 -19.70 21.57 -25.80
C HIS A 50 -18.21 21.63 -26.23
N PHE A 51 -17.33 21.88 -25.26
CA PHE A 51 -15.88 21.91 -25.43
C PHE A 51 -15.21 20.74 -24.71
N GLN A 52 -14.55 19.86 -25.46
CA GLN A 52 -13.65 18.85 -24.90
C GLN A 52 -12.20 19.26 -25.14
N GLY A 53 -11.49 19.69 -24.08
CA GLY A 53 -10.06 19.99 -24.17
C GLY A 53 -9.23 18.76 -24.56
N THR A 54 -8.24 18.94 -25.43
CA THR A 54 -7.28 17.89 -25.80
C THR A 54 -6.02 17.99 -24.93
N GLU A 55 -5.15 16.98 -24.97
CA GLU A 55 -3.88 17.04 -24.24
C GLU A 55 -2.93 18.11 -24.80
N LEU A 56 -2.96 18.37 -26.12
CA LEU A 56 -2.30 19.53 -26.71
C LEU A 56 -2.82 20.84 -26.11
N GLY A 57 -4.12 20.96 -25.87
CA GLY A 57 -4.71 22.13 -25.20
C GLY A 57 -4.28 22.28 -23.73
N ARG A 58 -4.15 21.18 -22.99
CA ARG A 58 -3.61 21.17 -21.62
C ARG A 58 -2.15 21.61 -21.59
N ILE A 59 -1.30 21.02 -22.44
CA ILE A 59 0.12 21.37 -22.56
C ILE A 59 0.27 22.85 -22.98
N ALA A 60 -0.52 23.33 -23.95
CA ALA A 60 -0.53 24.74 -24.35
C ALA A 60 -0.81 25.68 -23.16
N SER A 61 -1.79 25.34 -22.33
CA SER A 61 -2.16 26.11 -21.14
C SER A 61 -1.10 26.05 -20.03
N HIS A 62 -0.58 24.86 -19.73
CA HIS A 62 0.42 24.65 -18.67
C HIS A 62 1.75 25.35 -18.96
N TYR A 63 2.24 25.30 -20.21
CA TYR A 63 3.53 25.89 -20.60
C TYR A 63 3.40 27.26 -21.26
N TYR A 64 2.20 27.86 -21.24
CA TYR A 64 1.92 29.21 -21.76
C TYR A 64 2.41 29.40 -23.21
N CYS A 65 1.99 28.47 -24.07
CA CYS A 65 2.34 28.42 -25.50
C CYS A 65 1.16 28.88 -26.37
N THR A 66 1.44 29.58 -27.47
CA THR A 66 0.40 30.02 -28.41
C THR A 66 -0.21 28.85 -29.20
N HIS A 67 -1.45 29.03 -29.65
CA HIS A 67 -2.15 28.03 -30.47
C HIS A 67 -1.52 27.86 -31.87
N GLU A 68 -0.80 28.87 -32.37
CA GLU A 68 0.00 28.75 -33.60
C GLU A 68 1.19 27.81 -33.38
N THR A 69 1.98 28.02 -32.34
CA THR A 69 3.11 27.15 -31.96
C THR A 69 2.68 25.69 -31.76
N MET A 70 1.56 25.48 -31.08
CA MET A 70 1.03 24.14 -30.85
C MET A 70 0.56 23.47 -32.14
N ALA A 71 0.00 24.22 -33.10
CA ALA A 71 -0.30 23.68 -34.43
C ALA A 71 0.99 23.31 -35.20
N THR A 72 2.03 24.15 -35.14
CA THR A 72 3.35 23.84 -35.72
C THR A 72 3.95 22.57 -35.12
N TYR A 73 3.97 22.44 -33.79
CA TYR A 73 4.49 21.25 -33.10
C TYR A 73 3.66 20.00 -33.44
N ASN A 74 2.33 20.10 -33.45
CA ASN A 74 1.44 19.00 -33.79
C ASN A 74 1.71 18.43 -35.20
N GLN A 75 2.00 19.32 -36.18
CA GLN A 75 2.29 18.98 -37.58
C GLN A 75 3.74 18.50 -37.83
N LEU A 76 4.73 19.11 -37.17
CA LEU A 76 6.15 18.87 -37.47
C LEU A 76 6.80 17.79 -36.59
N LEU A 77 6.32 17.56 -35.36
CA LEU A 77 6.87 16.52 -34.48
C LEU A 77 6.54 15.12 -35.02
N LYS A 78 7.58 14.30 -35.25
CA LYS A 78 7.52 12.91 -35.74
C LYS A 78 8.50 12.02 -34.96
N ARG A 79 8.16 10.75 -34.72
CA ARG A 79 8.96 9.76 -33.96
C ARG A 79 10.43 9.69 -34.40
N THR A 80 10.70 9.79 -35.70
CA THR A 80 12.03 9.66 -36.31
C THR A 80 12.85 10.96 -36.38
N LEU A 81 12.50 12.01 -35.61
CA LEU A 81 13.22 13.28 -35.70
C LEU A 81 14.68 13.18 -35.20
N SER A 82 15.57 13.79 -35.98
CA SER A 82 16.95 14.08 -35.55
C SER A 82 16.99 15.32 -34.64
N GLU A 83 18.06 15.49 -33.87
CA GLU A 83 18.27 16.70 -33.05
C GLU A 83 18.32 17.97 -33.92
N ILE A 84 18.95 17.89 -35.09
CA ILE A 84 18.98 18.96 -36.11
C ILE A 84 17.56 19.46 -36.41
N GLU A 85 16.61 18.54 -36.57
CA GLU A 85 15.24 18.88 -36.90
C GLU A 85 14.41 19.25 -35.67
N LEU A 86 14.75 18.76 -34.48
CA LEU A 86 14.19 19.22 -33.20
C LEU A 86 14.51 20.71 -32.96
N PHE A 87 15.76 21.14 -33.20
CA PHE A 87 16.16 22.54 -33.18
C PHE A 87 15.42 23.40 -34.23
N ARG A 88 15.15 22.85 -35.43
CA ARG A 88 14.29 23.50 -36.46
C ARG A 88 12.84 23.63 -36.02
N VAL A 89 12.25 22.59 -35.41
CA VAL A 89 10.86 22.65 -34.90
C VAL A 89 10.74 23.69 -33.80
N PHE A 90 11.74 23.79 -32.91
CA PHE A 90 11.82 24.85 -31.93
C PHE A 90 11.92 26.25 -32.57
N SER A 91 12.77 26.45 -33.58
CA SER A 91 12.96 27.77 -34.18
C SER A 91 11.76 28.28 -35.01
N LEU A 92 10.83 27.39 -35.37
CA LEU A 92 9.56 27.71 -36.04
C LEU A 92 8.39 28.01 -35.08
N SER A 93 8.66 28.21 -33.79
CA SER A 93 7.63 28.59 -32.79
C SER A 93 7.05 29.99 -33.08
N GLY A 94 5.73 30.14 -32.95
CA GLY A 94 5.00 31.40 -33.19
C GLY A 94 5.41 32.55 -32.26
N GLU A 95 5.96 32.26 -31.08
CA GLU A 95 6.57 33.25 -30.19
C GLU A 95 7.75 33.98 -30.87
N PHE A 96 8.39 33.38 -31.88
CA PHE A 96 9.51 33.95 -32.61
C PHE A 96 9.14 34.64 -33.93
N ARG A 97 7.83 34.71 -34.26
CA ARG A 97 7.30 35.27 -35.51
C ARG A 97 7.73 36.71 -35.83
N ASN A 98 8.10 37.49 -34.81
CA ASN A 98 8.55 38.88 -34.94
C ASN A 98 10.09 39.03 -34.99
N ILE A 99 10.86 37.94 -34.89
CA ILE A 99 12.32 37.98 -35.05
C ILE A 99 12.64 38.05 -36.54
N THR A 100 13.57 38.93 -36.91
CA THR A 100 14.09 39.06 -38.27
C THR A 100 15.61 38.99 -38.28
N VAL A 101 16.20 38.63 -39.42
CA VAL A 101 17.65 38.74 -39.66
C VAL A 101 17.94 40.15 -40.15
N ARG A 102 18.95 40.81 -39.58
CA ARG A 102 19.39 42.16 -39.96
C ARG A 102 20.72 42.07 -40.73
N GLU A 103 20.96 42.95 -41.71
CA GLU A 103 22.16 42.86 -42.57
C GLU A 103 23.46 43.00 -41.76
N GLU A 104 23.46 43.91 -40.78
CA GLU A 104 24.59 44.14 -39.86
C GLU A 104 24.91 42.95 -38.96
N GLU A 105 24.00 41.98 -38.84
CA GLU A 105 24.16 40.78 -38.03
C GLU A 105 24.64 39.56 -38.82
N LYS A 106 24.44 39.52 -40.15
CA LYS A 106 24.72 38.33 -40.98
C LYS A 106 26.16 37.84 -40.85
N LEU A 107 27.15 38.75 -40.80
CA LEU A 107 28.57 38.38 -40.67
C LEU A 107 28.92 37.80 -39.29
N GLU A 108 28.18 38.17 -38.23
CA GLU A 108 28.35 37.55 -36.90
C GLU A 108 27.65 36.18 -36.86
N LEU A 109 26.41 36.12 -37.37
CA LEU A 109 25.64 34.87 -37.47
C LEU A 109 26.37 33.80 -38.28
N GLN A 110 27.04 34.14 -39.39
CA GLN A 110 27.81 33.19 -40.18
C GLN A 110 28.96 32.57 -39.38
N LYS A 111 29.74 33.39 -38.66
CA LYS A 111 30.82 32.93 -37.77
C LYS A 111 30.31 32.08 -36.61
N LEU A 112 29.04 32.21 -36.24
CA LEU A 112 28.40 31.37 -35.22
C LEU A 112 27.89 30.05 -35.83
N MET A 113 27.32 30.05 -37.03
CA MET A 113 26.92 28.85 -37.77
C MET A 113 28.09 27.88 -37.98
N GLU A 114 29.30 28.40 -38.21
CA GLU A 114 30.54 27.61 -38.33
C GLU A 114 31.05 27.01 -36.99
N ARG A 115 30.43 27.39 -35.85
CA ARG A 115 30.92 27.08 -34.49
C ARG A 115 29.92 26.37 -33.58
N VAL A 116 28.67 26.23 -34.00
CA VAL A 116 27.63 25.51 -33.26
C VAL A 116 27.70 24.00 -33.56
N PRO A 117 27.45 23.11 -32.58
CA PRO A 117 27.72 21.67 -32.76
C PRO A 117 26.64 20.91 -33.54
N ILE A 118 25.38 21.38 -33.56
CA ILE A 118 24.29 20.74 -34.31
C ILE A 118 24.12 21.48 -35.65
N PRO A 119 24.28 20.79 -36.80
CA PRO A 119 24.11 21.42 -38.13
C PRO A 119 22.76 22.11 -38.32
N ILE A 120 22.78 23.20 -39.08
CA ILE A 120 21.61 24.03 -39.40
C ILE A 120 21.30 23.86 -40.89
N LYS A 121 20.03 23.58 -41.24
CA LYS A 121 19.59 23.28 -42.62
C LYS A 121 19.01 24.50 -43.35
N GLU A 122 18.72 25.54 -42.58
CA GLU A 122 18.06 26.78 -42.97
C GLU A 122 19.05 27.78 -43.60
N SER A 123 18.60 28.62 -44.53
CA SER A 123 19.43 29.73 -45.02
C SER A 123 19.66 30.76 -43.91
N ILE A 124 20.84 31.38 -43.87
CA ILE A 124 21.18 32.44 -42.89
C ILE A 124 20.22 33.63 -42.92
N GLU A 125 19.50 33.83 -44.02
CA GLU A 125 18.50 34.89 -44.18
C GLU A 125 17.13 34.54 -43.56
N GLU A 126 16.90 33.27 -43.21
CA GLU A 126 15.68 32.86 -42.51
C GLU A 126 15.77 33.17 -41.00
N PRO A 127 14.72 33.73 -40.37
CA PRO A 127 14.67 33.90 -38.91
C PRO A 127 14.81 32.58 -38.13
N SER A 128 14.37 31.46 -38.72
CA SER A 128 14.53 30.10 -38.20
C SER A 128 16.01 29.71 -38.01
N ALA A 129 16.90 30.12 -38.92
CA ALA A 129 18.34 29.92 -38.78
C ALA A 129 18.89 30.75 -37.61
N LYS A 130 18.57 32.04 -37.57
CA LYS A 130 18.99 32.96 -36.50
C LYS A 130 18.57 32.45 -35.11
N VAL A 131 17.32 32.03 -34.93
CA VAL A 131 16.84 31.50 -33.64
C VAL A 131 17.53 30.19 -33.26
N ASN A 132 17.79 29.29 -34.23
CA ASN A 132 18.54 28.05 -34.02
C ASN A 132 19.99 28.35 -33.57
N VAL A 133 20.71 29.22 -34.30
CA VAL A 133 22.06 29.69 -33.95
C VAL A 133 22.10 30.27 -32.53
N LEU A 134 21.18 31.15 -32.17
CA LEU A 134 21.20 31.82 -30.87
C LEU A 134 20.91 30.86 -29.70
N LEU A 135 20.06 29.84 -29.88
CA LEU A 135 19.88 28.81 -28.86
C LEU A 135 21.14 27.96 -28.68
N GLN A 136 21.76 27.53 -29.79
CA GLN A 136 22.99 26.73 -29.71
C GLN A 136 24.18 27.52 -29.17
N ALA A 137 24.30 28.80 -29.52
CA ALA A 137 25.33 29.71 -29.00
C ALA A 137 25.19 29.90 -27.48
N PHE A 138 23.95 29.99 -26.97
CA PHE A 138 23.65 30.07 -25.54
C PHE A 138 24.03 28.80 -24.77
N ILE A 139 23.68 27.62 -25.26
CA ILE A 139 24.07 26.33 -24.65
C ILE A 139 25.60 26.17 -24.69
N SER A 140 26.24 26.62 -25.77
CA SER A 140 27.70 26.61 -25.96
C SER A 140 28.44 27.74 -25.22
N GLN A 141 27.74 28.62 -24.50
CA GLN A 141 28.28 29.79 -23.80
C GLN A 141 29.14 30.72 -24.68
N LEU A 142 28.81 30.85 -25.97
CA LEU A 142 29.51 31.75 -26.88
C LEU A 142 29.21 33.22 -26.53
N LYS A 143 30.20 34.08 -26.74
CA LYS A 143 30.04 35.53 -26.64
C LYS A 143 29.56 36.10 -27.98
N LEU A 144 28.66 37.07 -27.89
CA LEU A 144 28.16 37.87 -29.01
C LEU A 144 28.75 39.27 -28.92
N GLU A 145 28.91 39.94 -30.06
CA GLU A 145 29.39 41.32 -30.18
C GLU A 145 28.21 42.27 -30.42
N GLY A 146 27.24 41.89 -31.24
CA GLY A 146 26.03 42.67 -31.52
C GLY A 146 25.05 42.75 -30.35
N PHE A 147 24.74 43.97 -29.90
CA PHE A 147 23.73 44.22 -28.85
C PHE A 147 22.34 43.69 -29.22
N ALA A 148 21.94 43.81 -30.48
CA ALA A 148 20.64 43.33 -30.95
C ALA A 148 20.56 41.79 -30.95
N LEU A 149 21.63 41.09 -31.36
CA LEU A 149 21.74 39.64 -31.22
C LEU A 149 21.73 39.18 -29.75
N MET A 150 22.36 39.92 -28.83
CA MET A 150 22.27 39.62 -27.40
C MET A 150 20.84 39.76 -26.87
N SER A 151 20.11 40.80 -27.28
CA SER A 151 18.70 40.98 -26.90
C SER A 151 17.82 39.85 -27.43
N ASP A 152 17.98 39.50 -28.72
CA ASP A 152 17.23 38.42 -29.34
C ASP A 152 17.57 37.05 -28.72
N MET A 153 18.84 36.79 -28.37
CA MET A 153 19.25 35.57 -27.65
C MET A 153 18.59 35.46 -26.28
N VAL A 154 18.50 36.55 -25.51
CA VAL A 154 17.82 36.56 -24.21
C VAL A 154 16.33 36.25 -24.38
N TYR A 155 15.65 36.83 -25.39
CA TYR A 155 14.24 36.54 -25.65
C TYR A 155 13.97 35.09 -26.10
N VAL A 156 14.81 34.56 -27.00
CA VAL A 156 14.76 33.16 -27.44
C VAL A 156 14.95 32.22 -26.25
N THR A 157 15.93 32.48 -25.38
CA THR A 157 16.32 31.55 -24.32
C THR A 157 15.43 31.61 -23.08
N GLN A 158 14.85 32.78 -22.76
CA GLN A 158 13.73 32.90 -21.81
C GLN A 158 12.48 32.14 -22.28
N SER A 159 12.30 31.98 -23.59
CA SER A 159 11.21 31.18 -24.17
C SER A 159 11.56 29.71 -24.33
N ALA A 160 12.83 29.37 -24.56
CA ALA A 160 13.30 28.00 -24.76
C ALA A 160 12.92 27.04 -23.63
N ALA A 161 13.02 27.47 -22.36
CA ALA A 161 12.70 26.59 -21.23
C ALA A 161 11.23 26.10 -21.23
N ARG A 162 10.25 26.99 -21.49
CA ARG A 162 8.83 26.60 -21.52
C ARG A 162 8.47 25.87 -22.82
N LEU A 163 9.02 26.30 -23.95
CA LEU A 163 8.75 25.73 -25.27
C LEU A 163 9.33 24.32 -25.43
N MET A 164 10.59 24.10 -25.01
CA MET A 164 11.19 22.76 -25.05
C MET A 164 10.49 21.78 -24.10
N ARG A 165 10.04 22.25 -22.93
CA ARG A 165 9.22 21.42 -22.03
C ARG A 165 7.88 21.05 -22.64
N ALA A 166 7.22 22.00 -23.32
CA ALA A 166 6.00 21.72 -24.05
C ALA A 166 6.22 20.70 -25.20
N ILE A 167 7.35 20.75 -25.90
CA ILE A 167 7.74 19.72 -26.88
C ILE A 167 7.95 18.36 -26.20
N PHE A 168 8.72 18.31 -25.10
CA PHE A 168 8.95 17.08 -24.33
C PHE A 168 7.63 16.41 -23.91
N GLU A 169 6.70 17.16 -23.32
CA GLU A 169 5.40 16.63 -22.89
C GLU A 169 4.56 16.10 -24.07
N ILE A 170 4.56 16.78 -25.23
CA ILE A 170 3.87 16.28 -26.44
C ILE A 170 4.46 14.95 -26.90
N VAL A 171 5.78 14.81 -26.84
CA VAL A 171 6.51 13.63 -27.33
C VAL A 171 6.44 12.46 -26.35
N LEU A 172 6.48 12.74 -25.05
CA LEU A 172 6.24 11.79 -23.96
C LEU A 172 4.80 11.24 -24.02
N TYR A 173 3.80 12.13 -24.17
CA TYR A 173 2.39 11.75 -24.35
C TYR A 173 2.15 10.92 -25.61
N ARG A 174 2.92 11.15 -26.68
CA ARG A 174 2.90 10.34 -27.91
C ARG A 174 3.69 9.03 -27.79
N GLY A 175 4.39 8.79 -26.68
CA GLY A 175 5.14 7.58 -26.40
C GLY A 175 6.36 7.37 -27.29
N TRP A 176 7.04 8.44 -27.74
CA TRP A 176 8.16 8.33 -28.68
C TRP A 176 9.52 8.41 -27.95
N ALA A 177 10.00 7.25 -27.50
CA ALA A 177 11.15 7.10 -26.59
C ALA A 177 12.39 7.93 -26.99
N GLN A 178 13.04 7.61 -28.11
CA GLN A 178 14.24 8.34 -28.58
C GLN A 178 14.06 9.86 -28.72
N LEU A 179 12.84 10.36 -28.99
CA LEU A 179 12.61 11.80 -29.12
C LEU A 179 12.23 12.45 -27.78
N ALA A 180 11.56 11.72 -26.88
CA ALA A 180 11.29 12.18 -25.52
C ALA A 180 12.61 12.34 -24.77
N ASP A 181 13.54 11.39 -24.95
CA ASP A 181 14.90 11.47 -24.47
C ASP A 181 15.64 12.72 -25.00
N LYS A 182 15.72 12.91 -26.32
CA LYS A 182 16.32 14.11 -26.95
C LYS A 182 15.67 15.41 -26.47
N ALA A 183 14.35 15.44 -26.30
CA ALA A 183 13.62 16.63 -25.86
C ALA A 183 13.87 16.95 -24.37
N LEU A 184 13.85 15.94 -23.48
CA LEU A 184 14.19 16.09 -22.07
C LEU A 184 15.66 16.50 -21.89
N SER A 185 16.54 15.87 -22.67
CA SER A 185 17.96 16.20 -22.76
C SER A 185 18.18 17.65 -23.17
N LEU A 186 17.50 18.13 -24.22
CA LEU A 186 17.59 19.53 -24.65
C LEU A 186 16.98 20.50 -23.61
N CYS A 187 15.91 20.12 -22.89
CA CYS A 187 15.42 20.91 -21.75
C CYS A 187 16.51 21.12 -20.69
N LYS A 188 17.25 20.06 -20.33
CA LYS A 188 18.37 20.13 -19.38
C LYS A 188 19.53 20.95 -19.93
N MET A 189 19.90 20.77 -21.20
CA MET A 189 21.00 21.53 -21.82
C MET A 189 20.73 23.04 -21.84
N VAL A 190 19.47 23.44 -22.02
CA VAL A 190 19.04 24.85 -21.92
C VAL A 190 19.09 25.39 -20.50
N ASP A 191 18.57 24.66 -19.49
CA ASP A 191 18.61 25.10 -18.09
C ASP A 191 20.05 25.17 -17.54
N ARG A 192 20.85 24.13 -17.81
CA ARG A 192 22.22 24.00 -17.31
C ARG A 192 23.26 24.78 -18.13
N ARG A 193 22.92 25.27 -19.33
CA ARG A 193 23.82 25.91 -20.32
C ARG A 193 25.07 25.10 -20.60
N MET A 194 24.90 23.83 -20.94
CA MET A 194 25.98 22.90 -21.29
C MET A 194 25.45 21.79 -22.18
N TRP A 195 26.31 21.17 -22.97
CA TRP A 195 25.98 19.99 -23.77
C TRP A 195 26.13 18.71 -22.96
N GLN A 196 25.39 17.64 -23.30
CA GLN A 196 25.49 16.34 -22.59
C GLN A 196 26.86 15.67 -22.71
N SER A 197 27.61 15.97 -23.76
CA SER A 197 28.99 15.51 -23.97
C SER A 197 30.02 16.20 -23.06
N MET A 198 29.61 17.20 -22.28
CA MET A 198 30.45 17.86 -21.28
C MET A 198 30.30 17.16 -19.91
N SER A 199 31.33 17.25 -19.07
CA SER A 199 31.33 16.54 -17.78
C SER A 199 30.17 16.99 -16.87
N PRO A 200 29.41 16.07 -16.24
CA PRO A 200 28.34 16.41 -15.30
C PRO A 200 28.79 17.33 -14.15
N LEU A 201 30.08 17.35 -13.82
CA LEU A 201 30.72 18.28 -12.87
C LEU A 201 30.47 19.77 -13.17
N ARG A 202 30.12 20.14 -14.41
CA ARG A 202 29.75 21.52 -14.77
C ARG A 202 28.49 22.03 -14.05
N GLN A 203 27.61 21.13 -13.62
CA GLN A 203 26.41 21.50 -12.87
C GLN A 203 26.76 22.07 -11.47
N PHE A 204 27.94 21.74 -10.93
CA PHE A 204 28.46 22.25 -9.66
C PHE A 204 29.20 23.59 -9.86
N ARG A 205 28.45 24.70 -9.84
CA ARG A 205 28.93 26.09 -10.11
C ARG A 205 30.14 26.59 -9.28
N LYS A 206 30.62 25.84 -8.30
CA LYS A 206 31.81 26.13 -7.47
C LYS A 206 33.10 25.47 -8.00
N MET A 207 33.01 24.60 -9.00
CA MET A 207 34.17 23.92 -9.59
C MET A 207 34.90 24.82 -10.61
N PRO A 208 36.23 24.99 -10.52
CA PRO A 208 36.98 25.78 -11.51
C PRO A 208 36.97 25.14 -12.90
N GLU A 209 36.58 25.91 -13.93
CA GLU A 209 36.51 25.46 -15.33
C GLU A 209 37.81 24.80 -15.83
N GLU A 210 38.98 25.28 -15.41
CA GLU A 210 40.27 24.73 -15.83
C GLU A 210 40.46 23.27 -15.39
N ILE A 211 39.86 22.88 -14.26
CA ILE A 211 39.91 21.53 -13.71
C ILE A 211 38.93 20.62 -14.46
N ILE A 212 37.71 21.12 -14.73
CA ILE A 212 36.72 20.40 -15.55
C ILE A 212 37.30 20.10 -16.94
N LYS A 213 37.90 21.10 -17.60
CA LYS A 213 38.53 20.95 -18.93
C LYS A 213 39.71 19.96 -18.92
N LYS A 214 40.38 19.74 -17.78
CA LYS A 214 41.41 18.68 -17.61
C LYS A 214 40.80 17.28 -17.44
N ILE A 215 39.62 17.16 -16.82
CA ILE A 215 38.87 15.91 -16.69
C ILE A 215 38.28 15.52 -18.05
N GLU A 216 37.61 16.45 -18.73
CA GLU A 216 37.05 16.26 -20.08
C GLU A 216 38.14 15.86 -21.09
N LYS A 217 39.31 16.51 -21.05
CA LYS A 217 40.46 16.15 -21.91
C LYS A 217 41.04 14.74 -21.64
N LYS A 218 40.69 14.11 -20.52
CA LYS A 218 41.07 12.72 -20.21
C LYS A 218 40.06 11.68 -20.68
N ASN A 219 38.86 12.10 -21.08
CA ASN A 219 37.75 11.26 -21.54
C ASN A 219 37.50 10.03 -20.64
N PHE A 220 37.58 10.24 -19.32
CA PHE A 220 37.37 9.19 -18.32
C PHE A 220 35.85 9.03 -18.08
N PRO A 221 35.28 7.82 -18.11
CA PRO A 221 33.84 7.61 -17.92
C PRO A 221 33.33 8.16 -16.60
N TRP A 222 32.12 8.75 -16.61
CA TRP A 222 31.51 9.37 -15.43
C TRP A 222 31.33 8.37 -14.28
N GLU A 223 30.72 7.22 -14.54
CA GLU A 223 30.46 6.20 -13.51
C GLU A 223 31.73 5.70 -12.80
N ARG A 224 32.87 5.63 -13.52
CA ARG A 224 34.14 5.19 -12.91
C ARG A 224 34.75 6.18 -11.92
N LEU A 225 34.13 7.35 -11.72
CA LEU A 225 34.56 8.28 -10.68
C LEU A 225 33.97 7.95 -9.31
N TYR A 226 32.92 7.14 -9.22
CA TYR A 226 32.43 6.60 -7.94
C TYR A 226 33.42 5.57 -7.37
N ASP A 227 34.04 4.75 -8.25
CA ASP A 227 35.02 3.71 -7.89
C ASP A 227 36.32 4.23 -7.24
N LEU A 228 36.62 5.54 -7.36
CA LEU A 228 37.96 6.10 -7.07
C LEU A 228 38.02 6.89 -5.76
N GLY A 229 39.04 6.59 -4.95
CA GLY A 229 39.30 7.26 -3.70
C GLY A 229 39.72 8.73 -3.85
N PRO A 230 39.60 9.57 -2.79
CA PRO A 230 39.86 11.01 -2.87
C PRO A 230 41.29 11.39 -3.27
N ASN A 231 42.26 10.50 -3.02
CA ASN A 231 43.65 10.69 -3.41
C ASN A 231 43.87 10.33 -4.89
N GLU A 232 43.27 9.23 -5.34
CA GLU A 232 43.38 8.70 -6.71
C GLU A 232 42.74 9.65 -7.72
N ILE A 233 41.56 10.21 -7.40
CA ILE A 233 40.97 11.31 -8.18
C ILE A 233 41.92 12.51 -8.25
N GLY A 234 42.61 12.83 -7.14
CA GLY A 234 43.59 13.92 -7.05
C GLY A 234 44.82 13.71 -7.94
N GLU A 235 45.33 12.48 -8.01
CA GLU A 235 46.43 12.09 -8.92
C GLU A 235 45.97 12.00 -10.38
N LEU A 236 44.77 11.46 -10.62
CA LEU A 236 44.13 11.38 -11.93
C LEU A 236 44.05 12.76 -12.59
N ILE A 237 43.72 13.82 -11.85
CA ILE A 237 43.74 15.20 -12.37
C ILE A 237 45.08 15.94 -12.21
N ARG A 238 46.09 15.32 -11.59
CA ARG A 238 47.39 15.90 -11.20
C ARG A 238 47.28 17.14 -10.30
N VAL A 239 46.24 17.23 -9.48
CA VAL A 239 46.04 18.31 -8.48
C VAL A 239 45.50 17.69 -7.18
N PRO A 240 46.36 17.07 -6.34
CA PRO A 240 45.92 16.32 -5.16
C PRO A 240 45.03 17.11 -4.18
N LYS A 241 45.26 18.43 -4.06
CA LYS A 241 44.46 19.32 -3.20
C LYS A 241 42.96 19.37 -3.55
N LEU A 242 42.58 19.03 -4.79
CA LEU A 242 41.19 19.08 -5.25
C LEU A 242 40.51 17.70 -5.36
N GLY A 243 41.26 16.59 -5.18
CA GLY A 243 40.70 15.24 -5.25
C GLY A 243 39.55 15.03 -4.25
N LYS A 244 39.74 15.46 -3.00
CA LYS A 244 38.68 15.50 -1.97
C LYS A 244 37.45 16.33 -2.34
N THR A 245 37.63 17.40 -3.11
CA THR A 245 36.52 18.26 -3.56
C THR A 245 35.73 17.62 -4.70
N ILE A 246 36.42 16.96 -5.64
CA ILE A 246 35.76 16.25 -6.75
C ILE A 246 35.06 15.00 -6.24
N HIS A 247 35.73 14.19 -5.40
CA HIS A 247 35.11 13.02 -4.75
C HIS A 247 33.80 13.38 -4.05
N LYS A 248 33.77 14.51 -3.31
CA LYS A 248 32.54 15.00 -2.70
C LYS A 248 31.46 15.30 -3.75
N TYR A 249 31.77 16.01 -4.83
CA TYR A 249 30.75 16.36 -5.83
C TYR A 249 30.28 15.17 -6.66
N VAL A 250 31.14 14.16 -6.92
CA VAL A 250 30.72 12.88 -7.51
C VAL A 250 29.68 12.21 -6.62
N HIS A 251 29.99 12.03 -5.33
CA HIS A 251 29.06 11.45 -4.36
C HIS A 251 27.88 12.37 -3.98
N GLN A 252 27.84 13.62 -4.46
CA GLN A 252 26.68 14.53 -4.35
C GLN A 252 25.91 14.68 -5.67
N PHE A 253 26.21 13.86 -6.68
CA PHE A 253 25.46 13.84 -7.92
C PHE A 253 24.31 12.82 -7.80
N PRO A 254 23.06 13.14 -8.18
CA PRO A 254 21.95 12.20 -8.04
C PRO A 254 22.12 10.91 -8.86
N LYS A 255 22.34 9.79 -8.17
CA LYS A 255 22.31 8.42 -8.69
C LYS A 255 21.22 7.63 -7.96
N LEU A 256 20.56 6.70 -8.68
CA LEU A 256 19.56 5.78 -8.12
C LEU A 256 19.93 4.35 -8.53
N GLU A 257 20.09 3.46 -7.56
CA GLU A 257 20.23 2.02 -7.80
C GLU A 257 18.85 1.37 -7.72
N LEU A 258 18.52 0.53 -8.70
CA LEU A 258 17.21 -0.12 -8.77
C LEU A 258 17.38 -1.64 -8.78
N SER A 259 16.61 -2.31 -7.92
CA SER A 259 16.48 -3.77 -7.90
C SER A 259 15.04 -4.14 -8.29
N THR A 260 14.91 -5.24 -9.06
CA THR A 260 13.68 -5.51 -9.82
C THR A 260 13.30 -6.98 -9.91
N HIS A 261 12.09 -7.32 -9.50
CA HIS A 261 11.64 -8.72 -9.37
C HIS A 261 10.63 -9.15 -10.46
N ILE A 262 11.08 -9.68 -11.61
CA ILE A 262 10.23 -9.96 -12.79
C ILE A 262 9.39 -11.23 -12.61
N GLN A 263 8.07 -11.05 -12.63
CA GLN A 263 7.05 -12.09 -12.61
C GLN A 263 6.21 -12.06 -13.91
N PRO A 264 6.37 -12.98 -14.87
CA PRO A 264 5.43 -13.12 -15.98
C PRO A 264 4.00 -13.32 -15.47
N ILE A 265 3.01 -12.62 -16.06
CA ILE A 265 1.59 -12.80 -15.71
C ILE A 265 0.87 -13.33 -16.96
N THR A 266 0.09 -12.55 -17.73
CA THR A 266 -0.41 -13.07 -19.02
C THR A 266 0.74 -13.19 -20.02
N ARG A 267 0.61 -14.09 -21.02
CA ARG A 267 1.55 -14.20 -22.16
C ARG A 267 1.88 -12.85 -22.82
N SER A 268 0.95 -11.90 -22.70
CA SER A 268 1.04 -10.56 -23.28
C SER A 268 1.40 -9.48 -22.25
N THR A 269 1.82 -9.77 -21.00
CA THR A 269 2.09 -8.75 -19.97
C THR A 269 2.98 -9.20 -18.79
N LEU A 270 4.12 -8.55 -18.52
CA LEU A 270 5.04 -8.89 -17.39
C LEU A 270 4.75 -8.07 -16.12
N ARG A 271 4.67 -8.70 -14.93
CA ARG A 271 4.91 -8.04 -13.63
C ARG A 271 6.40 -7.93 -13.37
N VAL A 272 6.79 -6.90 -12.65
CA VAL A 272 8.07 -6.78 -11.96
C VAL A 272 7.79 -6.20 -10.56
N GLU A 273 8.74 -5.87 -9.69
CA GLU A 273 8.52 -4.87 -8.62
C GLU A 273 9.72 -3.93 -8.53
N LEU A 274 9.49 -2.61 -8.43
CA LEU A 274 10.55 -1.60 -8.61
C LEU A 274 10.98 -0.99 -7.29
N THR A 275 12.10 -1.44 -6.74
CA THR A 275 12.74 -0.79 -5.59
C THR A 275 13.68 0.30 -6.07
N ILE A 276 13.49 1.52 -5.58
CA ILE A 276 14.32 2.70 -5.86
C ILE A 276 15.14 3.08 -4.64
N THR A 277 16.44 2.84 -4.70
CA THR A 277 17.40 3.09 -3.62
C THR A 277 18.29 4.29 -3.99
N PRO A 278 18.20 5.44 -3.29
CA PRO A 278 19.01 6.61 -3.61
C PRO A 278 20.48 6.43 -3.18
N ASP A 279 21.40 6.45 -4.15
CA ASP A 279 22.85 6.35 -3.89
C ASP A 279 23.56 7.69 -4.11
N PHE A 280 23.21 8.69 -3.30
CA PHE A 280 23.93 9.97 -3.28
C PHE A 280 23.77 10.76 -1.98
N GLN A 281 24.78 11.55 -1.65
CA GLN A 281 24.80 12.44 -0.50
C GLN A 281 23.96 13.70 -0.77
N TRP A 282 22.83 13.81 -0.09
CA TRP A 282 21.98 15.00 -0.17
C TRP A 282 22.69 16.28 0.30
N ASP A 283 22.24 17.43 -0.21
CA ASP A 283 22.70 18.76 0.16
C ASP A 283 21.63 19.78 -0.25
N ASP A 284 20.92 20.36 0.72
CA ASP A 284 19.80 21.27 0.45
C ASP A 284 20.22 22.52 -0.35
N LYS A 285 21.51 22.86 -0.38
CA LYS A 285 22.05 24.00 -1.15
C LYS A 285 22.30 23.67 -2.62
N LEU A 286 22.15 22.40 -3.00
CA LEU A 286 22.35 21.87 -4.34
C LEU A 286 21.05 21.29 -4.90
N HIS A 287 20.40 20.42 -4.12
CA HIS A 287 19.20 19.67 -4.47
C HIS A 287 17.88 20.36 -4.05
N GLY A 288 17.95 21.30 -3.11
CA GLY A 288 16.78 21.92 -2.51
C GLY A 288 15.96 20.93 -1.67
N ALA A 289 14.64 21.04 -1.72
CA ALA A 289 13.73 20.21 -0.92
C ALA A 289 13.32 18.88 -1.58
N SER A 290 13.51 18.75 -2.90
CA SER A 290 13.12 17.56 -3.67
C SER A 290 13.77 17.52 -5.05
N GLU A 291 14.19 16.34 -5.47
CA GLU A 291 14.66 16.04 -6.82
C GLU A 291 13.66 15.14 -7.55
N ALA A 292 13.61 15.30 -8.87
CA ALA A 292 12.59 14.70 -9.72
C ALA A 292 13.20 13.79 -10.78
N PHE A 293 12.48 12.74 -11.13
CA PHE A 293 12.87 11.73 -12.10
C PHE A 293 11.65 11.23 -12.90
N TRP A 294 11.89 10.79 -14.13
CA TRP A 294 10.93 10.20 -15.04
C TRP A 294 11.22 8.72 -15.18
N ILE A 295 10.30 7.87 -14.71
CA ILE A 295 10.32 6.44 -14.91
C ILE A 295 9.73 6.16 -16.30
N LEU A 296 10.51 5.58 -17.22
CA LEU A 296 10.11 5.35 -18.62
C LEU A 296 10.37 3.88 -18.99
N VAL A 297 9.37 3.06 -19.31
CA VAL A 297 9.59 1.74 -19.95
C VAL A 297 9.59 1.93 -21.45
N GLU A 298 10.63 1.45 -22.11
CA GLU A 298 10.77 1.43 -23.55
C GLU A 298 10.72 -0.01 -24.10
N ASP A 299 10.35 -0.14 -25.37
CA ASP A 299 10.50 -1.37 -26.13
C ASP A 299 11.98 -1.66 -26.49
N VAL A 300 12.22 -2.77 -27.19
CA VAL A 300 13.57 -3.34 -27.40
C VAL A 300 14.45 -2.48 -28.28
N ASP A 301 13.85 -1.70 -29.19
CA ASP A 301 14.54 -0.77 -30.07
C ASP A 301 14.65 0.65 -29.47
N SER A 302 14.21 0.82 -28.20
CA SER A 302 14.09 2.11 -27.50
C SER A 302 13.32 3.16 -28.30
N GLU A 303 12.27 2.75 -29.03
CA GLU A 303 11.50 3.62 -29.93
C GLU A 303 10.06 3.92 -29.45
N VAL A 304 9.44 3.05 -28.64
CA VAL A 304 8.11 3.25 -28.02
C VAL A 304 8.22 3.23 -26.50
N ILE A 305 7.65 4.23 -25.84
CA ILE A 305 7.44 4.24 -24.39
C ILE A 305 6.19 3.40 -24.09
N LEU A 306 6.39 2.20 -23.54
CA LEU A 306 5.35 1.27 -23.11
C LEU A 306 4.64 1.72 -21.82
N HIS A 307 5.33 2.48 -20.97
CA HIS A 307 4.79 3.06 -19.73
C HIS A 307 5.63 4.28 -19.30
N HIS A 308 5.03 5.30 -18.66
CA HIS A 308 5.79 6.30 -17.93
C HIS A 308 5.12 6.82 -16.65
N GLU A 309 5.92 7.17 -15.65
CA GLU A 309 5.51 7.68 -14.33
C GLU A 309 6.51 8.73 -13.80
N TYR A 310 6.04 9.69 -12.99
CA TYR A 310 6.88 10.78 -12.45
C TYR A 310 7.19 10.56 -10.97
N PHE A 311 8.48 10.41 -10.64
CA PHE A 311 8.98 10.16 -9.30
C PHE A 311 9.58 11.42 -8.67
N LEU A 312 9.31 11.65 -7.39
CA LEU A 312 9.74 12.86 -6.66
C LEU A 312 10.35 12.49 -5.30
N LEU A 313 11.67 12.30 -5.30
CA LEU A 313 12.48 12.07 -4.11
C LEU A 313 12.56 13.36 -3.28
N LYS A 314 12.28 13.28 -1.98
CA LYS A 314 12.29 14.43 -1.05
C LYS A 314 13.49 14.34 -0.12
N SER A 315 14.03 15.48 0.31
CA SER A 315 15.23 15.52 1.18
C SER A 315 15.12 14.69 2.46
N LYS A 316 13.90 14.54 2.99
CA LYS A 316 13.59 13.74 4.18
C LYS A 316 13.70 12.22 4.01
N PHE A 317 13.67 11.74 2.77
CA PHE A 317 13.67 10.32 2.40
C PHE A 317 14.88 9.98 1.50
N ALA A 318 15.90 10.84 1.48
CA ALA A 318 17.06 10.72 0.59
C ALA A 318 18.00 9.54 0.94
N THR A 319 17.65 8.74 1.94
CA THR A 319 18.36 7.55 2.42
C THR A 319 17.50 6.28 2.37
N ASP A 320 16.25 6.41 1.92
CA ASP A 320 15.21 5.41 2.15
C ASP A 320 14.86 4.73 0.82
N GLU A 321 14.58 3.42 0.83
CA GLU A 321 14.14 2.70 -0.37
C GLU A 321 12.68 3.02 -0.70
N HIS A 322 12.35 3.17 -1.98
CA HIS A 322 11.00 3.50 -2.45
C HIS A 322 10.50 2.44 -3.44
N HIS A 323 9.46 1.69 -3.09
CA HIS A 323 8.87 0.70 -4.00
C HIS A 323 7.79 1.32 -4.90
N VAL A 324 7.79 0.95 -6.19
CA VAL A 324 6.81 1.40 -7.19
C VAL A 324 6.21 0.18 -7.91
N LYS A 325 4.92 0.24 -8.27
CA LYS A 325 4.18 -0.84 -8.96
C LYS A 325 3.44 -0.25 -10.19
N PHE A 326 3.63 -0.78 -11.42
CA PHE A 326 2.90 -0.42 -12.66
C PHE A 326 3.17 -1.44 -13.81
N PHE A 327 2.58 -1.29 -15.01
CA PHE A 327 2.31 -2.44 -15.92
C PHE A 327 2.86 -2.26 -17.35
N VAL A 328 3.44 -3.34 -17.93
CA VAL A 328 4.07 -3.32 -19.27
C VAL A 328 3.55 -4.44 -20.20
N PRO A 329 3.03 -4.12 -21.40
CA PRO A 329 2.57 -5.11 -22.39
C PRO A 329 3.74 -5.85 -23.07
N VAL A 330 3.44 -7.04 -23.58
CA VAL A 330 4.30 -7.93 -24.39
C VAL A 330 3.56 -8.27 -25.68
N PHE A 331 4.30 -8.41 -26.78
CA PHE A 331 3.79 -8.70 -28.12
C PHE A 331 4.40 -10.00 -28.66
N GLU A 332 3.80 -10.61 -29.69
CA GLU A 332 4.42 -11.72 -30.43
C GLU A 332 5.01 -11.20 -31.77
N PRO A 333 6.21 -11.63 -32.20
CA PRO A 333 7.12 -12.56 -31.52
C PRO A 333 7.68 -11.97 -30.21
N LEU A 334 7.79 -12.82 -29.19
CA LEU A 334 8.16 -12.41 -27.83
C LEU A 334 9.59 -11.85 -27.83
N PRO A 335 9.80 -10.57 -27.46
CA PRO A 335 11.05 -9.89 -27.76
C PRO A 335 12.02 -9.93 -26.55
N PRO A 336 13.34 -9.79 -26.77
CA PRO A 336 14.34 -10.31 -25.82
C PRO A 336 14.47 -9.57 -24.48
N GLN A 337 14.20 -8.26 -24.43
CA GLN A 337 14.32 -7.44 -23.21
C GLN A 337 13.56 -6.11 -23.35
N TYR A 338 13.11 -5.51 -22.24
CA TYR A 338 12.55 -4.15 -22.22
C TYR A 338 13.39 -3.20 -21.38
N PHE A 339 13.54 -1.96 -21.84
CA PHE A 339 14.42 -0.97 -21.23
C PHE A 339 13.63 0.01 -20.37
N LEU A 340 13.58 -0.19 -19.04
CA LEU A 340 13.09 0.84 -18.14
C LEU A 340 14.22 1.81 -17.74
N ARG A 341 13.94 3.12 -17.72
CA ARG A 341 14.87 4.22 -17.53
C ARG A 341 14.30 5.25 -16.55
N ILE A 342 14.85 5.39 -15.33
CA ILE A 342 14.53 6.47 -14.36
C ILE A 342 15.39 7.71 -14.62
N VAL A 343 15.07 8.43 -15.70
CA VAL A 343 15.83 9.61 -16.14
C VAL A 343 15.57 10.79 -15.19
N SER A 344 16.59 11.38 -14.53
CA SER A 344 16.36 12.61 -13.73
C SER A 344 15.69 13.71 -14.58
N ASP A 345 14.75 14.47 -14.02
CA ASP A 345 14.09 15.58 -14.72
C ASP A 345 15.02 16.77 -14.96
N ARG A 346 16.02 16.96 -14.08
CA ARG A 346 16.85 18.17 -14.00
C ARG A 346 18.34 17.93 -14.22
N TRP A 347 18.82 16.73 -13.92
CA TRP A 347 20.25 16.40 -13.98
C TRP A 347 20.62 15.70 -15.27
N ILE A 348 21.74 16.11 -15.85
CA ILE A 348 22.35 15.46 -17.02
C ILE A 348 23.18 14.27 -16.50
N GLY A 349 22.71 13.04 -16.75
CA GLY A 349 23.44 11.77 -16.55
C GLY A 349 23.01 10.86 -15.39
N ALA A 350 21.72 10.49 -15.24
CA ALA A 350 21.23 9.60 -14.16
C ALA A 350 19.97 8.76 -14.57
N GLU A 351 19.97 7.41 -14.45
CA GLU A 351 18.99 6.47 -15.10
C GLU A 351 19.03 4.93 -14.70
N THR A 352 17.89 4.16 -14.56
CA THR A 352 17.75 2.68 -14.20
C THR A 352 16.28 2.02 -14.33
N GLN A 353 15.93 0.71 -13.99
CA GLN A 353 14.72 -0.19 -14.38
C GLN A 353 13.47 -0.64 -13.41
N LEU A 354 12.20 -1.01 -13.91
CA LEU A 354 11.04 -2.07 -13.74
C LEU A 354 9.99 -2.51 -12.53
N PRO A 355 8.57 -2.58 -12.64
CA PRO A 355 7.45 -3.00 -11.59
C PRO A 355 5.98 -3.74 -11.88
N LYS A 356 4.91 -3.96 -10.92
CA LYS A 356 3.36 -4.41 -11.03
C LYS A 356 2.42 -5.07 -9.82
N PHE A 357 1.04 -5.36 -10.03
CA PHE A 357 -0.17 -6.24 -9.49
C PHE A 357 -1.11 -6.11 -8.17
N GLY A 358 -2.27 -6.83 -7.81
CA GLY A 358 -3.08 -8.15 -8.07
C GLY A 358 -4.68 -8.23 -7.71
N ILE A 359 -5.51 -9.35 -7.75
CA ILE A 359 -7.09 -9.46 -7.74
C ILE A 359 -7.91 -10.44 -6.76
N LEU A 360 -9.28 -10.55 -6.41
CA LEU A 360 -10.70 -10.23 -6.95
C LEU A 360 -12.06 -10.07 -6.05
N LEU A 361 -13.08 -11.01 -5.85
CA LEU A 361 -14.60 -10.72 -5.59
C LEU A 361 -15.54 -11.24 -4.36
N GLY A 362 -16.36 -12.35 -4.37
CA GLY A 362 -17.08 -12.98 -3.17
C GLY A 362 -18.64 -13.30 -3.05
N LYS A 363 -19.05 -14.23 -2.12
CA LYS A 363 -20.46 -14.68 -1.71
C LYS A 363 -20.70 -14.86 -0.16
N LYS A 364 -21.88 -15.39 0.29
CA LYS A 364 -22.39 -15.39 1.71
C LYS A 364 -22.79 -16.78 2.29
N VAL A 365 -22.76 -17.10 3.60
CA VAL A 365 -21.73 -17.04 4.68
C VAL A 365 -22.40 -17.41 6.04
N VAL A 366 -21.90 -18.44 6.75
CA VAL A 366 -21.98 -18.54 8.23
C VAL A 366 -20.60 -18.17 8.78
N LEU A 367 -20.46 -16.93 9.29
CA LEU A 367 -19.15 -16.32 9.54
C LEU A 367 -18.48 -16.85 10.81
N LEU A 368 -17.25 -17.36 10.69
CA LEU A 368 -16.39 -17.61 11.84
C LEU A 368 -15.93 -16.29 12.49
N THR A 369 -15.95 -16.25 13.82
CA THR A 369 -15.61 -15.09 14.65
C THR A 369 -14.11 -14.87 14.79
N GLY A 370 -13.33 -15.93 14.95
CA GLY A 370 -11.91 -15.92 15.34
C GLY A 370 -11.68 -16.47 16.76
N GLU A 371 -12.71 -16.62 17.60
CA GLU A 371 -12.59 -17.24 18.93
C GLU A 371 -12.74 -18.77 18.79
N THR A 372 -11.64 -19.53 18.86
CA THR A 372 -11.60 -21.00 18.69
C THR A 372 -12.71 -21.75 19.44
N GLY A 373 -13.02 -21.35 20.68
CA GLY A 373 -14.06 -21.98 21.52
C GLY A 373 -15.50 -21.74 21.08
N THR A 374 -15.76 -20.66 20.34
CA THR A 374 -17.06 -20.36 19.70
C THR A 374 -17.09 -20.85 18.26
N ASP A 375 -15.98 -20.75 17.52
CA ASP A 375 -15.89 -21.20 16.13
C ASP A 375 -16.05 -22.71 16.00
N LEU A 376 -15.55 -23.51 16.96
CA LEU A 376 -15.85 -24.95 17.01
C LEU A 376 -17.37 -25.25 17.20
N LYS A 377 -18.11 -24.33 17.84
CA LYS A 377 -19.57 -24.43 18.04
C LYS A 377 -20.36 -23.88 16.85
N LEU A 378 -19.81 -22.92 16.09
CA LEU A 378 -20.36 -22.45 14.82
C LEU A 378 -20.15 -23.50 13.71
N LEU A 379 -18.96 -24.11 13.63
CA LEU A 379 -18.65 -25.22 12.74
C LEU A 379 -19.58 -26.44 12.97
N ALA A 380 -20.00 -26.68 14.21
CA ALA A 380 -20.98 -27.72 14.54
C ALA A 380 -22.44 -27.38 14.17
N LYS A 381 -22.73 -26.14 13.75
CA LYS A 381 -24.09 -25.64 13.44
C LYS A 381 -24.28 -25.15 12.01
N GLY A 382 -23.21 -24.70 11.34
CA GLY A 382 -23.27 -24.10 10.01
C GLY A 382 -23.39 -25.15 8.89
N GLN A 383 -24.33 -24.95 7.97
CA GLN A 383 -24.43 -25.74 6.74
C GLN A 383 -23.48 -25.23 5.65
N VAL A 384 -23.18 -23.93 5.66
CA VAL A 384 -22.23 -23.25 4.76
C VAL A 384 -21.35 -22.36 5.63
N ILE A 385 -20.37 -22.95 6.32
CA ILE A 385 -19.34 -22.20 7.03
C ILE A 385 -18.56 -21.39 6.01
N VAL A 386 -18.36 -20.10 6.28
CA VAL A 386 -17.43 -19.26 5.52
C VAL A 386 -16.60 -18.44 6.50
N CYS A 387 -15.35 -18.24 6.13
CA CYS A 387 -14.28 -17.79 6.99
C CYS A 387 -13.19 -17.16 6.12
N THR A 388 -12.41 -16.24 6.70
CA THR A 388 -11.09 -15.93 6.13
C THR A 388 -10.20 -17.17 6.22
N ALA A 389 -9.17 -17.24 5.37
CA ALA A 389 -8.24 -18.36 5.36
C ALA A 389 -7.63 -18.60 6.76
N GLU A 390 -7.22 -17.53 7.45
CA GLU A 390 -6.68 -17.59 8.83
C GLU A 390 -7.60 -18.36 9.80
N LYS A 391 -8.89 -18.01 9.84
CA LYS A 391 -9.84 -18.62 10.78
C LYS A 391 -10.03 -20.11 10.50
N TRP A 392 -9.88 -20.53 9.24
CA TRP A 392 -9.84 -21.95 8.91
C TRP A 392 -8.48 -22.60 9.21
N ASP A 393 -7.36 -21.89 9.05
CA ASP A 393 -6.03 -22.40 9.42
C ASP A 393 -5.94 -22.68 10.93
N VAL A 394 -6.38 -21.74 11.79
CA VAL A 394 -6.55 -21.91 13.25
C VAL A 394 -7.35 -23.19 13.59
N LEU A 395 -8.44 -23.45 12.87
CA LEU A 395 -9.27 -24.64 13.09
C LEU A 395 -8.67 -25.92 12.51
N SER A 396 -8.02 -25.85 11.34
CA SER A 396 -7.58 -27.02 10.58
C SER A 396 -6.16 -27.50 10.89
N ARG A 397 -5.27 -26.68 11.49
CA ARG A 397 -3.97 -27.14 12.01
C ARG A 397 -4.13 -28.40 12.87
N ARG A 398 -5.04 -28.39 13.85
CA ARG A 398 -5.34 -29.55 14.73
C ARG A 398 -6.38 -30.53 14.16
N TRP A 399 -6.46 -30.72 12.84
CA TRP A 399 -7.46 -31.60 12.19
C TRP A 399 -7.45 -33.03 12.72
N LYS A 400 -6.27 -33.60 13.06
CA LYS A 400 -6.11 -34.96 13.62
C LYS A 400 -6.95 -35.17 14.89
N GLN A 401 -7.12 -34.12 15.69
CA GLN A 401 -7.90 -34.11 16.93
C GLN A 401 -9.38 -33.69 16.72
N ARG A 402 -9.69 -33.00 15.61
CA ARG A 402 -10.95 -32.28 15.39
C ARG A 402 -11.84 -32.97 14.35
N LYS A 403 -12.69 -33.90 14.80
CA LYS A 403 -13.66 -34.65 13.95
C LYS A 403 -14.53 -33.74 13.05
N ASN A 404 -14.90 -32.54 13.51
CA ASN A 404 -15.71 -31.61 12.71
C ASN A 404 -14.97 -31.09 11.46
N VAL A 405 -13.63 -31.07 11.46
CA VAL A 405 -12.82 -30.73 10.27
C VAL A 405 -12.70 -31.95 9.35
N GLN A 406 -12.50 -33.15 9.92
CA GLN A 406 -12.43 -34.42 9.18
C GLN A 406 -13.75 -34.79 8.47
N ASN A 407 -14.89 -34.32 8.98
CA ASN A 407 -16.22 -34.62 8.45
C ASN A 407 -16.72 -33.63 7.38
N VAL A 408 -15.89 -32.67 6.93
CA VAL A 408 -16.25 -31.74 5.85
C VAL A 408 -16.42 -32.52 4.54
N GLN A 409 -17.63 -32.53 3.98
CA GLN A 409 -17.95 -33.24 2.74
C GLN A 409 -17.72 -32.40 1.48
N LEU A 410 -17.85 -31.08 1.61
CA LEU A 410 -17.75 -30.10 0.54
C LEU A 410 -16.94 -28.91 1.05
N PHE A 411 -15.84 -28.62 0.37
CA PHE A 411 -14.98 -27.47 0.64
C PHE A 411 -15.05 -26.52 -0.55
N ILE A 412 -15.72 -25.38 -0.36
CA ILE A 412 -15.83 -24.34 -1.39
C ILE A 412 -14.77 -23.29 -1.09
N VAL A 413 -13.94 -22.99 -2.09
CA VAL A 413 -12.98 -21.89 -2.04
C VAL A 413 -13.51 -20.81 -2.96
N ASP A 414 -13.96 -19.70 -2.40
CA ASP A 414 -14.36 -18.54 -3.17
C ASP A 414 -13.15 -17.65 -3.44
N GLU A 415 -13.16 -16.95 -4.58
CA GLU A 415 -12.12 -15.99 -4.97
C GLU A 415 -10.66 -16.49 -4.92
N LEU A 416 -10.42 -17.70 -5.46
CA LEU A 416 -9.11 -18.36 -5.44
C LEU A 416 -7.94 -17.52 -5.99
N GLN A 417 -8.18 -16.57 -6.90
CA GLN A 417 -7.11 -15.69 -7.40
C GLN A 417 -6.49 -14.76 -6.33
N LEU A 418 -7.08 -14.67 -5.13
CA LEU A 418 -6.47 -14.02 -3.96
C LEU A 418 -5.23 -14.76 -3.44
N ILE A 419 -4.92 -15.98 -3.90
CA ILE A 419 -3.62 -16.64 -3.66
C ILE A 419 -2.43 -15.77 -4.13
N GLY A 420 -2.64 -14.96 -5.18
CA GLY A 420 -1.67 -13.97 -5.66
C GLY A 420 -1.67 -12.64 -4.89
N GLY A 421 -2.32 -12.58 -3.72
CA GLY A 421 -2.34 -11.44 -2.80
C GLY A 421 -1.60 -11.73 -1.48
N GLU A 422 -1.62 -10.75 -0.58
CA GLU A 422 -0.83 -10.74 0.66
C GLU A 422 -1.22 -11.84 1.67
N ASP A 423 -2.54 -12.06 1.87
CA ASP A 423 -3.08 -13.18 2.65
C ASP A 423 -3.08 -14.53 1.89
N GLY A 424 -2.64 -14.52 0.63
CA GLY A 424 -2.70 -15.64 -0.30
C GLY A 424 -2.03 -16.94 0.17
N PRO A 425 -0.85 -16.92 0.82
CA PRO A 425 -0.19 -18.10 1.38
C PRO A 425 -1.08 -18.92 2.32
N VAL A 426 -1.87 -18.25 3.17
CA VAL A 426 -2.73 -18.92 4.15
C VAL A 426 -3.89 -19.63 3.43
N LEU A 427 -4.42 -19.01 2.36
CA LEU A 427 -5.46 -19.60 1.52
C LEU A 427 -4.95 -20.84 0.79
N GLU A 428 -3.73 -20.78 0.26
CA GLU A 428 -3.05 -21.92 -0.38
C GLU A 428 -2.80 -23.08 0.60
N VAL A 429 -2.24 -22.80 1.79
CA VAL A 429 -1.98 -23.83 2.81
C VAL A 429 -3.28 -24.49 3.26
N VAL A 430 -4.34 -23.70 3.50
CA VAL A 430 -5.67 -24.22 3.83
C VAL A 430 -6.19 -25.17 2.74
N CYS A 431 -6.11 -24.80 1.46
CA CYS A 431 -6.58 -25.64 0.36
C CYS A 431 -5.74 -26.93 0.22
N SER A 432 -4.42 -26.80 0.36
CA SER A 432 -3.46 -27.91 0.29
C SER A 432 -3.68 -28.90 1.44
N ARG A 433 -3.89 -28.40 2.66
CA ARG A 433 -4.23 -29.21 3.83
C ARG A 433 -5.57 -29.91 3.66
N MET A 434 -6.61 -29.26 3.14
CA MET A 434 -7.90 -29.93 2.90
C MET A 434 -7.78 -31.08 1.88
N ARG A 435 -6.94 -30.93 0.84
CA ARG A 435 -6.62 -32.01 -0.10
C ARG A 435 -5.81 -33.14 0.56
N TYR A 436 -4.80 -32.80 1.37
CA TYR A 436 -4.00 -33.78 2.13
C TYR A 436 -4.88 -34.56 3.13
N ILE A 437 -5.72 -33.88 3.92
CA ILE A 437 -6.70 -34.49 4.82
C ILE A 437 -7.58 -35.49 4.05
N SER A 438 -8.13 -35.11 2.91
CA SER A 438 -8.96 -36.00 2.09
C SER A 438 -8.22 -37.27 1.64
N SER A 439 -6.91 -37.17 1.38
CA SER A 439 -6.07 -38.34 1.07
C SER A 439 -5.81 -39.22 2.29
N GLN A 440 -5.62 -38.64 3.48
CA GLN A 440 -5.30 -39.36 4.71
C GLN A 440 -6.52 -40.04 5.36
N ILE A 441 -7.74 -39.50 5.19
CA ILE A 441 -8.97 -40.06 5.80
C ILE A 441 -9.70 -41.08 4.91
N GLU A 442 -9.13 -41.40 3.73
CA GLU A 442 -9.71 -42.26 2.67
C GLU A 442 -11.14 -41.88 2.23
N LYS A 443 -11.56 -40.63 2.46
CA LYS A 443 -12.87 -40.08 2.05
C LYS A 443 -12.65 -38.88 1.16
N GLN A 444 -13.32 -38.85 0.01
CA GLN A 444 -13.29 -37.70 -0.88
C GLN A 444 -14.04 -36.52 -0.25
N ILE A 445 -13.29 -35.49 0.13
CA ILE A 445 -13.81 -34.14 0.36
C ILE A 445 -13.95 -33.51 -1.02
N ARG A 446 -15.18 -33.14 -1.41
CA ARG A 446 -15.39 -32.49 -2.70
C ARG A 446 -14.89 -31.05 -2.63
N ILE A 447 -13.80 -30.75 -3.34
CA ILE A 447 -13.33 -29.37 -3.50
C ILE A 447 -14.08 -28.71 -4.67
N VAL A 448 -14.50 -27.45 -4.48
CA VAL A 448 -15.05 -26.57 -5.52
C VAL A 448 -14.35 -25.23 -5.41
N ALA A 449 -13.47 -24.91 -6.37
CA ALA A 449 -12.89 -23.58 -6.48
C ALA A 449 -13.77 -22.68 -7.36
N LEU A 450 -13.99 -21.46 -6.87
CA LEU A 450 -14.56 -20.35 -7.61
C LEU A 450 -13.49 -19.25 -7.71
N SER A 451 -13.48 -18.58 -8.85
CA SER A 451 -12.55 -17.52 -9.24
C SER A 451 -13.19 -16.83 -10.44
N ALA A 452 -12.78 -15.60 -10.75
CA ALA A 452 -13.07 -15.06 -12.08
C ALA A 452 -12.23 -15.78 -13.16
N SER A 453 -12.31 -15.25 -14.37
CA SER A 453 -11.51 -15.62 -15.54
C SER A 453 -10.02 -15.75 -15.22
N LEU A 454 -9.53 -16.99 -15.08
CA LEU A 454 -8.13 -17.29 -14.85
C LEU A 454 -7.38 -17.50 -16.18
N ALA A 455 -6.08 -17.22 -16.24
CA ALA A 455 -5.27 -17.57 -17.43
C ALA A 455 -4.59 -18.95 -17.31
N ASP A 456 -4.37 -19.42 -16.07
CA ASP A 456 -3.66 -20.64 -15.67
C ASP A 456 -4.56 -21.62 -14.87
N ALA A 457 -5.88 -21.54 -15.08
CA ALA A 457 -6.90 -22.38 -14.45
C ALA A 457 -6.61 -23.90 -14.45
N ARG A 458 -5.76 -24.37 -15.37
CA ARG A 458 -5.32 -25.77 -15.46
C ARG A 458 -4.41 -26.20 -14.32
N ASP A 459 -3.53 -25.31 -13.86
CA ASP A 459 -2.56 -25.62 -12.80
C ASP A 459 -3.26 -25.62 -11.45
N VAL A 460 -4.16 -24.65 -11.27
CA VAL A 460 -5.17 -24.63 -10.19
C VAL A 460 -5.98 -25.93 -10.16
N ALA A 461 -6.53 -26.35 -11.31
CA ALA A 461 -7.29 -27.60 -11.39
C ALA A 461 -6.45 -28.82 -11.03
N GLN A 462 -5.21 -28.92 -11.53
CA GLN A 462 -4.30 -30.04 -11.24
C GLN A 462 -3.82 -30.04 -9.77
N TRP A 463 -3.66 -28.88 -9.14
CA TRP A 463 -3.34 -28.74 -7.72
C TRP A 463 -4.50 -29.21 -6.83
N LEU A 464 -5.74 -28.83 -7.15
CA LEU A 464 -6.94 -29.20 -6.38
C LEU A 464 -7.54 -30.57 -6.75
N GLY A 465 -6.98 -31.27 -7.75
CA GLY A 465 -7.45 -32.58 -8.19
C GLY A 465 -8.70 -32.55 -9.09
N CYS A 466 -9.02 -31.39 -9.69
CA CYS A 466 -10.13 -31.23 -10.62
C CYS A 466 -9.79 -31.81 -12.01
N ASN A 467 -10.64 -32.70 -12.52
CA ASN A 467 -10.52 -33.23 -13.88
C ASN A 467 -10.72 -32.12 -14.93
N ALA A 468 -10.06 -32.25 -16.09
CA ALA A 468 -10.22 -31.30 -17.20
C ALA A 468 -11.69 -31.12 -17.64
N ASN A 469 -12.47 -32.22 -17.69
CA ASN A 469 -13.90 -32.19 -18.03
C ASN A 469 -14.80 -31.52 -16.96
N ALA A 470 -14.24 -31.17 -15.80
CA ALA A 470 -14.91 -30.44 -14.72
C ALA A 470 -14.29 -29.05 -14.48
N THR A 471 -13.35 -28.62 -15.32
CA THR A 471 -12.64 -27.34 -15.21
C THR A 471 -13.28 -26.32 -16.15
N PHE A 472 -14.12 -25.43 -15.61
CA PHE A 472 -14.84 -24.42 -16.37
C PHE A 472 -14.20 -23.04 -16.20
N ASN A 473 -13.59 -22.51 -17.26
CA ASN A 473 -12.94 -21.21 -17.27
C ASN A 473 -13.49 -20.36 -18.42
N PHE A 474 -14.00 -19.17 -18.10
CA PHE A 474 -14.70 -18.30 -19.03
C PHE A 474 -13.97 -16.96 -19.19
N HIS A 475 -14.08 -16.32 -20.35
CA HIS A 475 -13.46 -15.01 -20.61
C HIS A 475 -14.26 -13.86 -19.96
N PRO A 476 -13.66 -12.73 -19.51
CA PRO A 476 -14.37 -11.66 -18.81
C PRO A 476 -15.55 -11.05 -19.60
N SER A 477 -15.54 -11.16 -20.93
CA SER A 477 -16.63 -10.72 -21.81
C SER A 477 -17.91 -11.56 -21.72
N VAL A 478 -17.89 -12.73 -21.06
CA VAL A 478 -19.05 -13.63 -20.91
C VAL A 478 -19.88 -13.26 -19.67
N ARG A 479 -20.16 -11.97 -19.50
CA ARG A 479 -21.06 -11.46 -18.44
C ARG A 479 -22.53 -11.53 -18.88
N PRO A 480 -23.48 -11.81 -17.96
CA PRO A 480 -24.92 -11.78 -18.28
C PRO A 480 -25.44 -10.38 -18.70
N ILE A 481 -24.90 -9.31 -18.12
CA ILE A 481 -25.11 -7.92 -18.57
C ILE A 481 -23.83 -7.46 -19.29
N PRO A 482 -23.91 -6.90 -20.52
CA PRO A 482 -22.79 -6.21 -21.14
C PRO A 482 -22.33 -5.02 -20.29
N LEU A 483 -21.04 -4.98 -19.96
CA LEU A 483 -20.42 -3.87 -19.22
C LEU A 483 -19.76 -2.88 -20.20
N GLU A 484 -20.22 -1.64 -20.21
CA GLU A 484 -19.52 -0.53 -20.86
C GLU A 484 -18.48 0.08 -19.91
N LEU A 485 -17.21 -0.29 -20.11
CA LEU A 485 -16.08 0.21 -19.34
C LEU A 485 -15.42 1.43 -20.02
N HIS A 486 -15.38 2.55 -19.32
CA HIS A 486 -14.75 3.80 -19.76
C HIS A 486 -13.59 4.19 -18.82
N VAL A 487 -12.35 3.86 -19.21
CA VAL A 487 -11.15 4.27 -18.47
C VAL A 487 -10.70 5.68 -18.90
N GLN A 488 -10.77 6.63 -17.99
CA GLN A 488 -10.39 8.03 -18.19
C GLN A 488 -9.08 8.36 -17.44
N GLY A 489 -8.07 8.78 -18.20
CA GLY A 489 -6.76 9.18 -17.67
C GLY A 489 -6.70 10.68 -17.33
N PHE A 490 -6.16 11.01 -16.16
CA PHE A 490 -5.97 12.39 -15.70
C PHE A 490 -4.48 12.71 -15.47
N ASN A 491 -4.03 13.84 -16.03
CA ASN A 491 -2.63 14.29 -16.00
C ASN A 491 -2.37 15.34 -14.90
N VAL A 492 -2.89 15.13 -13.68
CA VAL A 492 -2.73 16.05 -12.55
C VAL A 492 -2.18 15.32 -11.32
N THR A 493 -0.89 15.54 -11.05
CA THR A 493 -0.11 14.86 -9.99
C THR A 493 -0.34 15.41 -8.58
N HIS A 494 -0.88 16.63 -8.43
CA HIS A 494 -1.05 17.27 -7.12
C HIS A 494 -2.40 16.93 -6.46
N ASN A 495 -2.43 15.84 -5.68
CA ASN A 495 -3.66 15.32 -5.05
C ASN A 495 -4.38 16.34 -4.12
N GLY A 496 -3.62 17.21 -3.44
CA GLY A 496 -4.19 18.21 -2.53
C GLY A 496 -5.18 19.18 -3.18
N SER A 497 -5.07 19.43 -4.49
CA SER A 497 -6.01 20.29 -5.24
C SER A 497 -7.29 19.57 -5.66
N ARG A 498 -7.31 18.23 -5.65
CA ARG A 498 -8.45 17.38 -6.02
C ARG A 498 -9.42 17.21 -4.84
N LEU A 499 -8.89 16.96 -3.64
CA LEU A 499 -9.65 16.69 -2.42
C LEU A 499 -10.38 17.92 -1.83
N ILE A 500 -9.94 19.14 -2.10
CA ILE A 500 -10.48 20.36 -1.45
C ILE A 500 -11.84 20.80 -2.02
N ALA A 501 -12.31 20.21 -3.12
CA ALA A 501 -13.54 20.63 -3.80
C ALA A 501 -14.86 20.13 -3.17
N MET A 502 -14.84 19.26 -2.15
CA MET A 502 -16.05 18.54 -1.68
C MET A 502 -16.09 18.32 -0.15
N ALA A 503 -16.98 19.04 0.58
CA ALA A 503 -17.68 18.59 1.81
C ALA A 503 -18.55 19.69 2.50
N LYS A 504 -19.61 19.26 3.23
CA LYS A 504 -20.27 19.83 4.47
C LYS A 504 -21.75 20.41 4.42
N PRO A 505 -22.68 20.22 5.45
CA PRO A 505 -22.79 19.11 6.47
C PRO A 505 -24.22 18.62 7.20
N VAL A 506 -24.51 17.31 7.68
CA VAL A 506 -25.59 16.64 8.64
C VAL A 506 -25.91 17.41 10.01
N MET A 507 -26.47 17.00 11.19
CA MET A 507 -27.14 15.84 11.90
C MET A 507 -26.41 14.57 12.47
N THR A 508 -26.43 14.38 13.79
CA THR A 508 -25.75 13.28 14.54
C THR A 508 -24.21 13.28 14.44
N ASP A 509 -23.64 12.90 13.30
CA ASP A 509 -22.41 13.55 12.79
C ASP A 509 -22.75 15.05 12.60
N LYS A 510 -21.91 15.85 11.95
CA LYS A 510 -22.47 16.98 11.26
C LYS A 510 -22.29 17.04 9.75
N THR A 511 -21.89 16.03 8.92
CA THR A 511 -21.75 16.04 7.40
C THR A 511 -22.81 15.44 6.35
N LEU A 512 -23.52 14.31 6.51
CA LEU A 512 -24.43 13.57 5.57
C LEU A 512 -25.92 14.04 5.35
N LYS A 513 -26.54 15.03 6.05
CA LYS A 513 -28.04 15.26 6.01
C LYS A 513 -28.39 16.13 4.84
N GLU A 514 -27.59 17.17 4.70
CA GLU A 514 -27.69 18.12 3.62
C GLU A 514 -27.43 17.38 2.31
N THR A 515 -26.48 16.44 2.27
CA THR A 515 -26.30 15.58 1.10
C THR A 515 -27.52 14.66 0.89
N LEU A 516 -28.02 13.97 1.93
CA LEU A 516 -29.20 13.08 1.81
C LEU A 516 -30.44 13.85 1.33
N SER A 517 -30.64 15.09 1.77
CA SER A 517 -31.75 15.94 1.34
C SER A 517 -31.63 16.41 -0.12
N GLN A 518 -30.43 16.34 -0.71
CA GLN A 518 -30.17 16.53 -2.13
C GLN A 518 -30.07 15.20 -2.92
N GLY A 519 -30.43 14.06 -2.32
CA GLY A 519 -30.40 12.75 -2.98
C GLY A 519 -29.02 12.07 -3.01
N VAL A 520 -28.09 12.45 -2.12
CA VAL A 520 -26.69 12.00 -2.11
C VAL A 520 -26.27 11.48 -0.72
N ALA A 521 -25.77 10.26 -0.63
CA ALA A 521 -25.13 9.75 0.59
C ALA A 521 -23.62 9.56 0.43
N TYR A 522 -22.95 9.29 1.55
CA TYR A 522 -21.63 8.69 1.58
C TYR A 522 -21.56 7.59 2.64
N ILE A 523 -20.61 6.67 2.50
CA ILE A 523 -20.36 5.57 3.42
C ILE A 523 -18.86 5.46 3.68
N HIS A 524 -18.46 5.44 4.96
CA HIS A 524 -17.10 5.20 5.41
C HIS A 524 -17.10 4.42 6.73
N GLU A 525 -15.95 3.88 7.09
CA GLU A 525 -15.72 2.98 8.23
C GLU A 525 -16.05 3.60 9.61
N GLY A 526 -16.27 4.92 9.66
CA GLY A 526 -16.61 5.67 10.87
C GLY A 526 -18.11 6.01 11.02
N LEU A 527 -18.98 5.55 10.12
CA LEU A 527 -20.44 5.63 10.32
C LEU A 527 -20.92 4.53 11.26
N THR A 528 -22.04 4.76 11.97
CA THR A 528 -22.60 3.70 12.81
C THR A 528 -23.20 2.57 11.94
N PRO A 529 -23.26 1.33 12.44
CA PRO A 529 -24.02 0.25 11.80
C PRO A 529 -25.52 0.52 11.68
N GLY A 530 -26.06 1.58 12.30
CA GLY A 530 -27.41 2.08 12.04
C GLY A 530 -27.44 2.91 10.74
N ASP A 531 -26.59 3.93 10.66
CA ASP A 531 -26.51 4.86 9.53
C ASP A 531 -26.12 4.14 8.23
N HIS A 532 -25.18 3.18 8.28
CA HIS A 532 -24.77 2.39 7.12
C HIS A 532 -25.96 1.67 6.46
N ARG A 533 -26.74 0.92 7.26
CA ARG A 533 -27.93 0.20 6.78
C ARG A 533 -29.04 1.14 6.32
N LEU A 534 -29.18 2.32 6.92
CA LEU A 534 -30.14 3.33 6.48
C LEU A 534 -29.75 3.90 5.10
N VAL A 535 -28.46 4.18 4.86
CA VAL A 535 -27.97 4.64 3.56
C VAL A 535 -28.17 3.57 2.48
N GLU A 536 -27.85 2.30 2.78
CA GLU A 536 -28.11 1.18 1.86
C GLU A 536 -29.60 1.08 1.51
N GLN A 537 -30.50 1.09 2.49
CA GLN A 537 -31.95 1.05 2.28
C GLN A 537 -32.48 2.24 1.47
N LEU A 538 -31.96 3.44 1.68
CA LEU A 538 -32.36 4.63 0.93
C LEU A 538 -31.87 4.57 -0.53
N PHE A 539 -30.72 3.96 -0.80
CA PHE A 539 -30.19 3.77 -2.15
C PHE A 539 -30.96 2.68 -2.90
N ASP A 540 -31.15 1.51 -2.27
CA ASP A 540 -31.88 0.37 -2.84
C ASP A 540 -33.36 0.70 -3.12
N SER A 541 -33.97 1.59 -2.32
CA SER A 541 -35.33 2.10 -2.56
C SER A 541 -35.40 3.28 -3.55
N MET A 542 -34.28 3.68 -4.15
CA MET A 542 -34.14 4.84 -5.04
C MET A 542 -34.60 6.18 -4.42
N ALA A 543 -34.65 6.27 -3.08
CA ALA A 543 -34.91 7.52 -2.35
C ALA A 543 -33.71 8.49 -2.40
N ILE A 544 -32.51 7.96 -2.66
CA ILE A 544 -31.32 8.69 -3.07
C ILE A 544 -30.75 8.09 -4.35
N GLN A 545 -30.05 8.89 -5.16
CA GLN A 545 -29.53 8.48 -6.47
C GLN A 545 -28.01 8.23 -6.47
N ILE A 546 -27.29 8.76 -5.48
CA ILE A 546 -25.81 8.72 -5.42
C ILE A 546 -25.38 8.26 -4.03
N ALA A 547 -24.43 7.32 -3.96
CA ALA A 547 -23.74 6.93 -2.74
C ALA A 547 -22.21 6.94 -2.98
N VAL A 548 -21.47 7.69 -2.16
CA VAL A 548 -20.01 7.81 -2.25
C VAL A 548 -19.35 6.91 -1.20
N VAL A 549 -18.68 5.84 -1.62
CA VAL A 549 -18.17 4.77 -0.73
C VAL A 549 -16.64 4.81 -0.67
N THR A 550 -16.04 4.66 0.52
CA THR A 550 -14.58 4.55 0.69
C THR A 550 -14.02 3.21 0.17
N ARG A 551 -12.76 3.19 -0.29
CA ARG A 551 -12.17 1.99 -0.94
C ARG A 551 -12.29 0.71 -0.11
N ASN A 552 -12.07 0.81 1.20
CA ASN A 552 -12.05 -0.34 2.11
C ASN A 552 -13.43 -1.01 2.23
N LEU A 553 -14.51 -0.27 1.93
CA LEU A 553 -15.88 -0.77 1.97
C LEU A 553 -16.38 -1.33 0.64
N CYS A 554 -15.58 -1.37 -0.43
CA CYS A 554 -16.00 -1.98 -1.71
C CYS A 554 -16.36 -3.47 -1.57
N TRP A 555 -15.79 -4.14 -0.56
CA TRP A 555 -16.16 -5.49 -0.13
C TRP A 555 -17.39 -5.52 0.80
N GLY A 556 -17.51 -4.55 1.70
CA GLY A 556 -18.49 -4.55 2.79
C GLY A 556 -19.90 -4.03 2.45
N VAL A 557 -20.06 -3.17 1.43
CA VAL A 557 -21.38 -2.65 1.05
C VAL A 557 -22.25 -3.70 0.34
N ASN A 558 -23.57 -3.57 0.44
CA ASN A 558 -24.53 -4.43 -0.28
C ASN A 558 -25.07 -3.78 -1.57
N ILE A 559 -24.76 -2.49 -1.79
CA ILE A 559 -25.22 -1.70 -2.95
C ILE A 559 -24.72 -2.25 -4.29
N ALA A 560 -25.59 -2.17 -5.30
CA ALA A 560 -25.28 -2.29 -6.73
C ALA A 560 -25.93 -1.14 -7.51
N ALA A 561 -25.34 -0.72 -8.63
CA ALA A 561 -25.77 0.48 -9.38
C ALA A 561 -25.71 0.27 -10.90
N HIS A 562 -26.40 1.13 -11.66
CA HIS A 562 -26.25 1.22 -13.12
C HIS A 562 -24.87 1.75 -13.53
N LEU A 563 -24.43 2.81 -12.84
CA LEU A 563 -23.16 3.48 -13.05
C LEU A 563 -22.31 3.40 -11.78
N VAL A 564 -21.14 2.78 -11.88
CA VAL A 564 -20.07 2.92 -10.88
C VAL A 564 -19.03 3.91 -11.38
N VAL A 565 -18.61 4.84 -10.51
CA VAL A 565 -17.49 5.74 -10.76
C VAL A 565 -16.37 5.42 -9.76
N ILE A 566 -15.28 4.83 -10.25
CA ILE A 566 -14.07 4.61 -9.46
C ILE A 566 -13.25 5.90 -9.57
N MET A 567 -13.30 6.73 -8.53
CA MET A 567 -12.63 8.02 -8.49
C MET A 567 -11.24 7.88 -7.86
N ASP A 568 -10.21 7.89 -8.72
CA ASP A 568 -8.83 7.55 -8.38
C ASP A 568 -8.63 6.06 -8.09
N THR A 569 -7.39 5.59 -8.21
CA THR A 569 -7.00 4.20 -7.98
C THR A 569 -5.72 4.09 -7.16
N GLN A 570 -5.51 5.05 -6.26
CA GLN A 570 -4.35 5.13 -5.37
C GLN A 570 -4.76 5.54 -3.96
N TYR A 571 -4.08 5.02 -2.94
CA TYR A 571 -4.22 5.46 -1.54
C TYR A 571 -2.86 5.78 -0.94
N TYR A 572 -2.84 6.59 0.12
CA TYR A 572 -1.61 6.99 0.79
C TYR A 572 -1.24 5.99 1.89
N ASN A 573 -0.11 5.29 1.74
CA ASN A 573 0.48 4.49 2.81
C ASN A 573 1.45 5.35 3.61
N GLY A 574 1.08 5.69 4.86
CA GLY A 574 1.89 6.52 5.74
C GLY A 574 3.07 5.81 6.41
N LYS A 575 3.23 4.48 6.26
CA LYS A 575 4.44 3.76 6.70
C LYS A 575 5.62 4.15 5.79
N ILE A 576 5.48 3.90 4.48
CA ILE A 576 6.46 4.22 3.43
C ILE A 576 6.33 5.64 2.85
N HIS A 577 5.37 6.42 3.35
CA HIS A 577 5.05 7.78 2.92
C HIS A 577 4.75 7.99 1.41
N ALA A 578 4.39 6.93 0.70
CA ALA A 578 4.11 6.90 -0.73
C ALA A 578 2.60 6.77 -1.04
N TYR A 579 2.26 6.77 -2.33
CA TYR A 579 0.96 6.35 -2.82
C TYR A 579 1.08 4.94 -3.42
N GLU A 580 0.24 4.03 -2.94
CA GLU A 580 0.13 2.67 -3.46
C GLU A 580 -1.07 2.60 -4.40
N ASP A 581 -0.90 1.94 -5.55
CA ASP A 581 -2.02 1.62 -6.43
C ASP A 581 -3.01 0.71 -5.68
N TYR A 582 -4.30 0.84 -5.98
CA TYR A 582 -5.28 -0.13 -5.52
C TYR A 582 -4.86 -1.49 -6.11
N PRO A 583 -4.80 -2.57 -5.32
CA PRO A 583 -4.80 -3.88 -5.90
C PRO A 583 -6.04 -3.96 -6.79
N ILE A 584 -5.88 -4.54 -7.97
CA ILE A 584 -7.00 -4.76 -8.89
C ILE A 584 -8.09 -5.64 -8.23
N THR A 585 -7.85 -6.24 -7.05
CA THR A 585 -8.84 -6.90 -6.15
C THR A 585 -10.06 -6.01 -6.02
N ASP A 586 -9.81 -4.83 -5.45
CA ASP A 586 -10.79 -3.83 -5.09
C ASP A 586 -11.36 -3.21 -6.34
N VAL A 587 -10.56 -3.04 -7.40
CA VAL A 587 -11.01 -2.46 -8.66
C VAL A 587 -11.99 -3.38 -9.37
N LEU A 588 -11.76 -4.70 -9.43
CA LEU A 588 -12.71 -5.63 -10.03
C LEU A 588 -13.93 -5.90 -9.14
N GLN A 589 -13.78 -5.83 -7.82
CA GLN A 589 -14.89 -5.77 -6.88
C GLN A 589 -15.78 -4.53 -7.11
N MET A 590 -15.18 -3.34 -7.23
CA MET A 590 -15.88 -2.09 -7.57
C MET A 590 -16.57 -2.16 -8.94
N VAL A 591 -15.88 -2.63 -9.99
CA VAL A 591 -16.46 -2.89 -11.32
C VAL A 591 -17.57 -3.96 -11.26
N GLY A 592 -17.51 -4.87 -10.29
CA GLY A 592 -18.55 -5.84 -9.98
C GLY A 592 -19.87 -5.23 -9.49
N ARG A 593 -19.83 -4.01 -8.90
CA ARG A 593 -21.03 -3.31 -8.42
C ARG A 593 -21.85 -2.64 -9.53
N ALA A 594 -21.29 -2.52 -10.73
CA ALA A 594 -22.02 -2.10 -11.94
C ALA A 594 -22.80 -3.31 -12.51
N ASN A 595 -23.90 -3.70 -11.84
CA ASN A 595 -24.61 -4.96 -12.12
C ASN A 595 -26.01 -5.02 -11.46
N ARG A 596 -27.08 -4.63 -12.17
CA ARG A 596 -28.49 -4.77 -11.71
C ARG A 596 -29.35 -5.59 -12.69
N PRO A 597 -29.22 -6.93 -12.72
CA PRO A 597 -29.74 -7.78 -13.80
C PRO A 597 -31.28 -7.94 -13.85
N LEU A 598 -32.01 -7.33 -12.92
CA LEU A 598 -33.48 -7.32 -12.90
C LEU A 598 -34.08 -5.94 -13.24
N GLU A 599 -33.23 -4.92 -13.42
CA GLU A 599 -33.63 -3.51 -13.60
C GLU A 599 -33.05 -2.92 -14.89
N ASP A 600 -31.76 -3.10 -15.13
CA ASP A 600 -31.05 -2.47 -16.24
C ASP A 600 -30.82 -3.43 -17.42
N HIS A 601 -30.76 -2.87 -18.64
CA HIS A 601 -30.38 -3.60 -19.87
C HIS A 601 -28.87 -3.58 -20.15
N ASP A 602 -28.16 -2.63 -19.56
CA ASP A 602 -26.71 -2.43 -19.66
C ASP A 602 -26.15 -2.03 -18.28
N ALA A 603 -24.83 -2.07 -18.13
CA ALA A 603 -24.17 -1.51 -16.94
C ALA A 603 -22.93 -0.72 -17.35
N LYS A 604 -22.64 0.36 -16.64
CA LYS A 604 -21.56 1.30 -16.98
C LYS A 604 -20.57 1.43 -15.83
N CYS A 605 -19.27 1.44 -16.16
CA CYS A 605 -18.23 1.75 -15.19
C CYS A 605 -17.29 2.82 -15.74
N VAL A 606 -17.16 3.94 -15.03
CA VAL A 606 -16.17 4.98 -15.32
C VAL A 606 -15.03 4.85 -14.33
N LEU A 607 -13.87 4.38 -14.80
CA LEU A 607 -12.66 4.29 -13.99
C LEU A 607 -11.79 5.51 -14.26
N MET A 608 -11.63 6.36 -13.26
CA MET A 608 -10.77 7.55 -13.33
C MET A 608 -9.44 7.23 -12.65
N CYS A 609 -8.35 7.19 -13.42
CA CYS A 609 -7.02 6.89 -12.89
C CYS A 609 -5.97 7.86 -13.43
N GLN A 610 -4.77 7.78 -12.87
CA GLN A 610 -3.58 8.35 -13.48
C GLN A 610 -3.34 7.72 -14.86
N SER A 611 -2.97 8.52 -15.87
CA SER A 611 -2.81 8.03 -17.25
C SER A 611 -1.77 6.90 -17.40
N SER A 612 -0.75 6.87 -16.54
CA SER A 612 0.25 5.80 -16.46
C SER A 612 -0.37 4.41 -16.20
N LYS A 613 -1.45 4.35 -15.40
CA LYS A 613 -2.17 3.13 -15.03
C LYS A 613 -3.35 2.81 -15.99
N LYS A 614 -3.56 3.61 -17.04
CA LYS A 614 -4.71 3.44 -17.94
C LYS A 614 -4.71 2.11 -18.68
N ASP A 615 -3.61 1.77 -19.35
CA ASP A 615 -3.53 0.56 -20.16
C ASP A 615 -3.34 -0.72 -19.30
N PHE A 616 -2.95 -0.59 -18.03
CA PHE A 616 -3.14 -1.63 -17.01
C PHE A 616 -4.62 -2.00 -16.86
N PHE A 617 -5.44 -1.06 -16.40
CA PHE A 617 -6.86 -1.33 -16.13
C PHE A 617 -7.62 -1.72 -17.39
N LYS A 618 -7.35 -1.04 -18.52
CA LYS A 618 -7.89 -1.44 -19.83
C LYS A 618 -7.56 -2.89 -20.19
N LYS A 619 -6.46 -3.45 -19.70
CA LYS A 619 -6.07 -4.84 -19.96
C LYS A 619 -6.67 -5.82 -18.96
N PHE A 620 -6.47 -5.60 -17.66
CA PHE A 620 -6.85 -6.57 -16.63
C PHE A 620 -8.32 -6.51 -16.18
N LEU A 621 -9.09 -5.58 -16.77
CA LEU A 621 -10.55 -5.61 -16.73
C LEU A 621 -11.17 -6.29 -17.97
N ASN A 622 -10.36 -6.70 -18.97
CA ASN A 622 -10.81 -7.31 -20.23
C ASN A 622 -10.19 -8.70 -20.52
N GLU A 623 -8.94 -8.95 -20.12
CA GLU A 623 -8.25 -10.25 -20.19
C GLU A 623 -8.40 -11.05 -18.87
N SER A 624 -8.31 -12.38 -18.96
CA SER A 624 -8.18 -13.27 -17.79
C SER A 624 -6.86 -13.05 -17.03
N LEU A 625 -6.85 -13.28 -15.71
CA LEU A 625 -5.64 -13.14 -14.88
C LEU A 625 -5.05 -14.51 -14.46
N PRO A 626 -3.74 -14.73 -14.64
CA PRO A 626 -2.99 -15.80 -13.97
C PRO A 626 -2.55 -15.44 -12.53
N VAL A 627 -2.35 -16.47 -11.73
CA VAL A 627 -2.20 -16.44 -10.27
C VAL A 627 -0.96 -17.22 -9.88
N GLU A 628 -0.21 -16.66 -8.95
CA GLU A 628 1.07 -17.18 -8.49
C GLU A 628 1.05 -17.28 -6.97
N SER A 629 1.94 -18.10 -6.41
CA SER A 629 2.08 -18.25 -4.96
C SER A 629 3.03 -17.20 -4.38
N HIS A 630 2.90 -16.94 -3.09
CA HIS A 630 3.88 -16.23 -2.26
C HIS A 630 4.22 -17.04 -0.98
N LEU A 631 3.96 -18.36 -0.99
CA LEU A 631 4.07 -19.21 0.20
C LEU A 631 5.53 -19.37 0.69
N ASP A 632 6.50 -19.25 -0.21
CA ASP A 632 7.92 -19.15 0.08
C ASP A 632 8.27 -17.97 1.01
N HIS A 633 7.50 -16.87 0.99
CA HIS A 633 7.73 -15.70 1.85
C HIS A 633 7.07 -15.81 3.24
N ARG A 634 6.26 -16.85 3.51
CA ARG A 634 5.49 -17.00 4.77
C ARG A 634 5.53 -18.44 5.32
N LEU A 635 6.57 -19.21 4.99
CA LEU A 635 6.59 -20.66 5.22
C LEU A 635 6.73 -21.06 6.70
N HIS A 636 7.48 -20.28 7.48
CA HIS A 636 7.85 -20.56 8.88
C HIS A 636 6.67 -20.89 9.80
N ASP A 637 5.63 -20.04 9.81
CA ASP A 637 4.46 -20.21 10.69
C ASP A 637 3.64 -21.46 10.36
N HIS A 638 3.70 -21.91 9.11
CA HIS A 638 3.02 -23.11 8.64
C HIS A 638 3.86 -24.37 8.91
N PHE A 639 5.18 -24.32 8.67
CA PHE A 639 6.10 -25.41 9.02
C PHE A 639 6.10 -25.69 10.53
N ASN A 640 6.25 -24.66 11.37
CA ASN A 640 6.15 -24.80 12.82
C ASN A 640 4.82 -25.46 13.24
N ALA A 641 3.69 -25.06 12.64
CA ALA A 641 2.38 -25.64 12.96
C ALA A 641 2.23 -27.11 12.52
N GLU A 642 2.79 -27.49 11.37
CA GLU A 642 2.76 -28.88 10.90
C GLU A 642 3.75 -29.78 11.67
N ILE A 643 4.87 -29.25 12.17
CA ILE A 643 5.78 -29.95 13.10
C ILE A 643 5.12 -30.15 14.47
N VAL A 644 4.51 -29.11 15.05
CA VAL A 644 3.75 -29.18 16.32
C VAL A 644 2.58 -30.18 16.24
N THR A 645 2.02 -30.41 15.05
CA THR A 645 0.95 -31.40 14.83
C THR A 645 1.45 -32.77 14.35
N LYS A 646 2.77 -32.96 14.24
CA LYS A 646 3.42 -34.18 13.73
C LYS A 646 2.93 -34.61 12.33
N THR A 647 2.82 -33.64 11.43
CA THR A 647 2.63 -33.85 9.98
C THR A 647 3.98 -33.79 9.26
N ILE A 648 4.92 -33.03 9.81
CA ILE A 648 6.34 -33.04 9.49
C ILE A 648 7.05 -33.55 10.75
N GLU A 649 7.72 -34.70 10.68
CA GLU A 649 8.58 -35.22 11.75
C GLU A 649 10.06 -35.18 11.37
N ASN A 650 10.40 -34.96 10.08
CA ASN A 650 11.77 -34.83 9.57
C ASN A 650 11.84 -33.93 8.30
N LYS A 651 13.06 -33.61 7.83
CA LYS A 651 13.27 -32.76 6.64
C LYS A 651 12.69 -33.31 5.32
N GLN A 652 12.59 -34.62 5.14
CA GLN A 652 11.96 -35.21 3.95
C GLN A 652 10.44 -34.99 3.98
N ASP A 653 9.79 -35.12 5.15
CA ASP A 653 8.36 -34.84 5.29
C ASP A 653 8.03 -33.38 4.94
N ALA A 654 8.96 -32.44 5.20
CA ALA A 654 8.81 -31.04 4.82
C ALA A 654 8.87 -30.81 3.30
N VAL A 655 9.77 -31.50 2.59
CA VAL A 655 9.81 -31.52 1.11
C VAL A 655 8.54 -32.17 0.55
N ASP A 656 8.12 -33.31 1.12
CA ASP A 656 6.91 -34.04 0.71
C ASP A 656 5.65 -33.21 0.94
N TYR A 657 5.54 -32.50 2.06
CA TYR A 657 4.47 -31.54 2.36
C TYR A 657 4.40 -30.43 1.31
N LEU A 658 5.54 -29.85 0.92
CA LEU A 658 5.59 -28.86 -0.16
C LEU A 658 5.02 -29.40 -1.48
N THR A 659 5.12 -30.70 -1.79
CA THR A 659 4.54 -31.25 -3.04
C THR A 659 2.99 -31.18 -3.13
N TRP A 660 2.30 -30.93 -2.01
CA TRP A 660 0.84 -30.76 -1.97
C TRP A 660 0.38 -29.33 -2.32
N THR A 661 1.30 -28.37 -2.34
CA THR A 661 1.06 -26.93 -2.50
C THR A 661 0.81 -26.49 -3.95
N PHE A 662 0.43 -25.22 -4.13
CA PHE A 662 0.32 -24.59 -5.44
C PHE A 662 1.68 -24.06 -5.93
N ILE A 663 2.55 -23.56 -5.03
CA ILE A 663 3.93 -23.21 -5.37
C ILE A 663 4.67 -24.37 -6.03
N TYR A 664 4.50 -25.63 -5.57
CA TYR A 664 5.08 -26.80 -6.23
C TYR A 664 4.62 -27.00 -7.68
N ARG A 665 3.38 -26.60 -8.03
CA ARG A 665 2.94 -26.58 -9.43
C ARG A 665 3.59 -25.43 -10.19
N ARG A 666 3.51 -24.21 -9.64
CA ARG A 666 3.96 -22.98 -10.30
C ARG A 666 5.47 -22.90 -10.50
N LEU A 667 6.28 -23.48 -9.62
CA LEU A 667 7.72 -23.70 -9.80
C LEU A 667 8.07 -24.37 -11.13
N THR A 668 7.20 -25.24 -11.66
CA THR A 668 7.42 -25.91 -12.96
C THR A 668 6.92 -25.11 -14.18
N GLN A 669 6.02 -24.14 -13.97
CA GLN A 669 5.34 -23.39 -15.04
C GLN A 669 5.89 -21.96 -15.22
N ASN A 670 6.35 -21.33 -14.14
CA ASN A 670 6.99 -20.03 -14.12
C ASN A 670 8.20 -20.04 -13.18
N PRO A 671 9.24 -20.85 -13.46
CA PRO A 671 10.37 -21.08 -12.54
C PRO A 671 11.05 -19.77 -12.11
N ASN A 672 11.27 -18.85 -13.05
CA ASN A 672 11.94 -17.58 -12.82
C ASN A 672 11.23 -16.67 -11.80
N TYR A 673 9.91 -16.85 -11.59
CA TYR A 673 9.15 -16.13 -10.56
C TYR A 673 9.73 -16.43 -9.17
N TYR A 674 10.02 -17.69 -8.90
CA TYR A 674 10.52 -18.21 -7.62
C TYR A 674 12.07 -18.28 -7.62
N ASN A 675 12.73 -17.44 -8.43
CA ASN A 675 14.17 -17.43 -8.69
C ASN A 675 14.78 -18.75 -9.23
N LEU A 676 13.97 -19.74 -9.60
CA LEU A 676 14.42 -21.06 -10.02
C LEU A 676 15.07 -21.03 -11.42
N HIS A 677 16.33 -21.44 -11.54
CA HIS A 677 17.09 -21.37 -12.81
C HIS A 677 16.80 -22.49 -13.83
N GLY A 678 15.93 -23.46 -13.50
CA GLY A 678 15.59 -24.54 -14.43
C GLY A 678 14.47 -25.46 -13.92
N ILE A 679 13.78 -26.12 -14.86
CA ILE A 679 12.60 -26.98 -14.57
C ILE A 679 12.91 -28.48 -14.51
N THR A 680 14.18 -28.88 -14.45
CA THR A 680 14.50 -30.31 -14.29
C THR A 680 14.25 -30.75 -12.85
N HIS A 681 13.92 -32.03 -12.64
CA HIS A 681 13.66 -32.59 -11.32
C HIS A 681 14.80 -32.31 -10.31
N ARG A 682 16.05 -32.19 -10.79
CA ARG A 682 17.18 -31.80 -9.96
C ARG A 682 17.02 -30.35 -9.45
N HIS A 683 16.90 -29.36 -10.34
CA HIS A 683 16.76 -27.95 -9.92
C HIS A 683 15.58 -27.76 -8.95
N LEU A 684 14.44 -28.41 -9.25
CA LEU A 684 13.26 -28.38 -8.39
C LEU A 684 13.54 -28.99 -7.00
N SER A 685 14.24 -30.13 -6.94
CA SER A 685 14.62 -30.77 -5.67
C SER A 685 15.63 -29.94 -4.89
N ASP A 686 16.71 -29.49 -5.55
CA ASP A 686 17.80 -28.72 -4.95
C ASP A 686 17.23 -27.43 -4.29
N HIS A 687 16.30 -26.74 -4.95
CA HIS A 687 15.63 -25.53 -4.42
C HIS A 687 14.58 -25.80 -3.34
N LEU A 688 13.81 -26.90 -3.43
CA LEU A 688 12.89 -27.27 -2.34
C LEU A 688 13.65 -27.65 -1.07
N SER A 689 14.80 -28.33 -1.20
CA SER A 689 15.71 -28.59 -0.08
C SER A 689 16.30 -27.30 0.50
N GLU A 690 16.74 -26.35 -0.33
CA GLU A 690 17.21 -25.03 0.13
C GLU A 690 16.13 -24.25 0.90
N LEU A 691 14.91 -24.20 0.37
CA LEU A 691 13.78 -23.53 1.03
C LEU A 691 13.40 -24.17 2.37
N VAL A 692 13.43 -25.52 2.44
CA VAL A 692 13.21 -26.28 3.68
C VAL A 692 14.32 -26.02 4.69
N GLU A 693 15.58 -26.13 4.29
CA GLU A 693 16.74 -25.97 5.18
C GLU A 693 16.76 -24.57 5.81
N ASN A 694 16.61 -23.51 5.00
CA ASN A 694 16.57 -22.13 5.50
C ASN A 694 15.41 -21.92 6.49
N THR A 695 14.20 -22.38 6.15
CA THR A 695 13.00 -22.20 7.00
C THR A 695 13.13 -22.95 8.33
N LEU A 696 13.71 -24.15 8.34
CA LEU A 696 13.92 -24.93 9.57
C LEU A 696 15.07 -24.37 10.41
N SER A 697 16.15 -23.87 9.78
CA SER A 697 17.26 -23.23 10.48
C SER A 697 16.83 -21.95 11.20
N ASP A 698 16.00 -21.11 10.54
CA ASP A 698 15.38 -19.94 11.18
C ASP A 698 14.51 -20.33 12.38
N LEU A 699 13.67 -21.36 12.24
CA LEU A 699 12.79 -21.84 13.32
C LEU A 699 13.56 -22.46 14.50
N GLU A 700 14.71 -23.09 14.24
CA GLU A 700 15.62 -23.59 15.29
C GLU A 700 16.34 -22.43 15.99
N GLN A 701 16.83 -21.43 15.24
CA GLN A 701 17.43 -20.23 15.81
C GLN A 701 16.45 -19.46 16.71
N SER A 702 15.18 -19.32 16.29
CA SER A 702 14.08 -18.77 17.09
C SER A 702 13.60 -19.71 18.21
N LYS A 703 14.22 -20.89 18.41
CA LYS A 703 13.90 -21.92 19.41
C LYS A 703 12.44 -22.39 19.37
N CYS A 704 11.83 -22.39 18.19
CA CYS A 704 10.50 -22.94 17.96
C CYS A 704 10.55 -24.46 17.74
N ILE A 705 11.65 -24.96 17.17
CA ILE A 705 11.93 -26.39 16.97
C ILE A 705 13.38 -26.71 17.40
N SER A 706 13.71 -28.00 17.46
CA SER A 706 15.09 -28.51 17.52
C SER A 706 15.27 -29.60 16.46
N ILE A 707 16.45 -29.63 15.83
CA ILE A 707 16.81 -30.60 14.80
C ILE A 707 17.78 -31.63 15.41
N GLU A 708 17.35 -32.90 15.48
CA GLU A 708 18.18 -34.03 15.93
C GLU A 708 18.77 -34.77 14.72
N ASP A 709 20.01 -35.26 14.86
CA ASP A 709 20.80 -35.96 13.82
C ASP A 709 20.80 -35.27 12.43
N GLU A 710 20.79 -33.93 12.41
CA GLU A 710 20.69 -33.04 11.23
C GLU A 710 19.42 -33.24 10.35
N MET A 711 18.44 -34.03 10.81
CA MET A 711 17.34 -34.55 9.98
C MET A 711 15.95 -34.53 10.65
N ASP A 712 15.84 -34.97 11.90
CA ASP A 712 14.56 -35.17 12.59
C ASP A 712 14.16 -33.90 13.35
N CYS A 713 12.88 -33.52 13.28
CA CYS A 713 12.39 -32.20 13.69
C CYS A 713 11.40 -32.30 14.86
N LEU A 714 11.79 -31.82 16.04
CA LEU A 714 10.96 -31.85 17.25
C LEU A 714 10.43 -30.45 17.62
N PRO A 715 9.14 -30.30 17.98
CA PRO A 715 8.57 -29.02 18.39
C PRO A 715 8.99 -28.64 19.82
N LEU A 716 9.53 -27.43 19.98
CA LEU A 716 9.84 -26.85 21.30
C LEU A 716 8.67 -25.99 21.81
N ASN A 717 8.75 -25.59 23.07
CA ASN A 717 7.66 -24.90 23.77
C ASN A 717 7.23 -23.58 23.10
N LEU A 718 8.18 -22.77 22.60
CA LEU A 718 7.84 -21.53 21.87
C LEU A 718 7.07 -21.82 20.58
N GLY A 719 7.48 -22.88 19.84
CA GLY A 719 6.79 -23.32 18.63
C GLY A 719 5.37 -23.80 18.92
N MET A 720 5.20 -24.58 20.00
CA MET A 720 3.89 -25.01 20.50
C MET A 720 2.98 -23.84 20.88
N ILE A 721 3.49 -22.81 21.56
CA ILE A 721 2.73 -21.61 21.94
C ILE A 721 2.33 -20.82 20.69
N ALA A 722 3.26 -20.54 19.77
CA ALA A 722 2.98 -19.84 18.52
C ALA A 722 1.92 -20.56 17.67
N ALA A 723 2.04 -21.89 17.54
CA ALA A 723 1.09 -22.74 16.83
C ALA A 723 -0.25 -22.94 17.57
N TYR A 724 -0.32 -22.75 18.90
CA TYR A 724 -1.57 -22.75 19.67
C TYR A 724 -2.36 -21.47 19.42
N TYR A 725 -1.74 -20.31 19.65
CA TYR A 725 -2.42 -19.02 19.68
C TYR A 725 -2.55 -18.35 18.31
N TYR A 726 -1.89 -18.91 17.28
CA TYR A 726 -1.79 -18.32 15.94
C TYR A 726 -1.06 -16.96 16.00
N ILE A 727 0.21 -17.07 16.38
CA ILE A 727 1.16 -15.97 16.55
C ILE A 727 2.35 -16.26 15.63
N ASN A 728 2.90 -15.22 15.01
CA ASN A 728 4.04 -15.32 14.12
C ASN A 728 5.32 -15.70 14.91
N TYR A 729 6.18 -16.53 14.31
CA TYR A 729 7.39 -17.01 15.00
C TYR A 729 8.33 -15.86 15.44
N SER A 730 8.44 -14.77 14.66
CA SER A 730 9.25 -13.60 15.06
C SER A 730 8.66 -12.86 16.28
N THR A 731 7.34 -12.89 16.47
CA THR A 731 6.69 -12.35 17.68
C THR A 731 7.00 -13.23 18.90
N ILE A 732 7.00 -14.57 18.78
CA ILE A 732 7.34 -15.43 19.93
C ILE A 732 8.84 -15.39 20.26
N GLU A 733 9.71 -15.22 19.27
CA GLU A 733 11.13 -14.92 19.48
C GLU A 733 11.32 -13.58 20.21
N LEU A 734 10.70 -12.50 19.72
CA LEU A 734 10.69 -11.19 20.37
C LEU A 734 10.22 -11.27 21.83
N PHE A 735 9.18 -12.05 22.10
CA PHE A 735 8.70 -12.29 23.46
C PHE A 735 9.75 -13.04 24.30
N SER A 736 10.35 -14.11 23.78
CA SER A 736 11.39 -14.87 24.48
C SER A 736 12.69 -14.08 24.71
N LEU A 737 12.99 -13.07 23.90
CA LEU A 737 14.16 -12.21 24.05
C LEU A 737 13.91 -10.99 24.95
N SER A 738 12.66 -10.50 25.02
CA SER A 738 12.32 -9.25 25.73
C SER A 738 11.74 -9.47 27.12
N LEU A 739 11.03 -10.58 27.34
CA LEU A 739 10.42 -10.91 28.63
C LEU A 739 11.50 -11.37 29.62
N ASN A 740 11.36 -10.97 30.88
CA ASN A 740 12.30 -11.29 31.96
C ASN A 740 11.58 -11.26 33.32
N ASN A 741 12.23 -11.80 34.36
CA ASN A 741 11.66 -11.90 35.71
C ASN A 741 11.30 -10.57 36.40
N LYS A 742 11.66 -9.42 35.82
CA LYS A 742 11.35 -8.07 36.32
C LYS A 742 10.35 -7.31 35.43
N THR A 743 9.85 -7.91 34.36
CA THR A 743 8.86 -7.29 33.47
C THR A 743 7.56 -6.98 34.23
N LYS A 744 6.99 -5.81 33.96
CA LYS A 744 5.73 -5.31 34.56
C LYS A 744 4.81 -4.80 33.47
N ILE A 745 3.55 -4.51 33.80
CA ILE A 745 2.48 -4.02 32.89
C ILE A 745 2.96 -2.99 31.84
N ARG A 746 3.81 -2.01 32.22
CA ARG A 746 4.39 -1.07 31.25
C ARG A 746 5.24 -1.77 30.18
N GLY A 747 6.17 -2.63 30.59
CA GLY A 747 7.03 -3.39 29.68
C GLY A 747 6.24 -4.41 28.87
N LEU A 748 5.20 -5.03 29.45
CA LEU A 748 4.27 -5.89 28.71
C LEU A 748 3.55 -5.11 27.60
N LEU A 749 3.03 -3.92 27.88
CA LEU A 749 2.41 -3.05 26.88
C LEU A 749 3.40 -2.64 25.77
N GLU A 750 4.65 -2.35 26.12
CA GLU A 750 5.71 -2.02 25.16
C GLU A 750 6.07 -3.22 24.27
N ILE A 751 6.30 -4.40 24.85
CA ILE A 751 6.62 -5.65 24.13
C ILE A 751 5.46 -6.10 23.23
N ILE A 752 4.23 -6.11 23.75
CA ILE A 752 3.04 -6.54 22.98
C ILE A 752 2.75 -5.56 21.84
N SER A 753 2.97 -4.26 22.01
CA SER A 753 2.80 -3.30 20.90
C SER A 753 3.79 -3.52 19.75
N SER A 754 4.96 -4.11 20.03
CA SER A 754 6.00 -4.42 19.05
C SER A 754 5.82 -5.76 18.33
N ALA A 755 4.71 -6.48 18.58
CA ALA A 755 4.38 -7.73 17.89
C ALA A 755 4.16 -7.51 16.38
N ALA A 756 4.63 -8.44 15.55
CA ALA A 756 4.55 -8.37 14.08
C ALA A 756 3.10 -8.32 13.57
N GLU A 757 2.15 -8.90 14.31
CA GLU A 757 0.71 -8.83 14.02
C GLU A 757 0.13 -7.41 14.02
N TYR A 758 0.89 -6.42 14.50
CA TYR A 758 0.54 -5.00 14.45
C TYR A 758 1.33 -4.18 13.43
N GLU A 759 2.30 -4.76 12.72
CA GLU A 759 3.01 -4.09 11.62
C GLU A 759 2.04 -3.57 10.55
N ASP A 760 0.94 -4.29 10.33
CA ASP A 760 -0.11 -3.96 9.37
C ASP A 760 -0.91 -2.69 9.68
N VAL A 761 -0.94 -2.24 10.95
CA VAL A 761 -1.81 -1.14 11.40
C VAL A 761 -1.59 0.11 10.53
N PRO A 762 -2.65 0.68 9.91
CA PRO A 762 -2.50 1.73 8.93
C PRO A 762 -2.01 3.02 9.58
N VAL A 763 -1.12 3.74 8.89
CA VAL A 763 -0.67 5.10 9.26
C VAL A 763 -1.20 6.06 8.19
N ARG A 764 -2.03 7.03 8.58
CA ARG A 764 -2.68 7.97 7.64
C ARG A 764 -1.97 9.33 7.60
N HIS A 765 -2.20 10.10 6.53
CA HIS A 765 -1.54 11.38 6.35
C HIS A 765 -1.90 12.38 7.46
N ARG A 766 -0.88 12.90 8.17
CA ARG A 766 -0.97 13.84 9.32
C ARG A 766 -1.48 13.25 10.66
N GLU A 767 -1.62 11.93 10.77
CA GLU A 767 -1.87 11.30 12.08
C GLU A 767 -0.72 11.55 13.08
N ASP A 768 0.49 11.80 12.60
CA ASP A 768 1.67 12.07 13.44
C ASP A 768 1.43 13.21 14.45
N ASN A 769 0.70 14.26 14.05
CA ASN A 769 0.37 15.39 14.90
C ASN A 769 -0.74 15.05 15.91
N LEU A 770 -1.72 14.22 15.53
CA LEU A 770 -2.75 13.69 16.43
C LEU A 770 -2.13 12.78 17.49
N LEU A 771 -1.28 11.82 17.10
CA LEU A 771 -0.59 10.91 18.01
C LEU A 771 0.34 11.67 18.98
N ARG A 772 1.06 12.71 18.52
CA ARG A 772 1.83 13.62 19.40
C ARG A 772 0.97 14.32 20.46
N SER A 773 -0.25 14.73 20.10
CA SER A 773 -1.19 15.32 21.07
C SER A 773 -1.76 14.29 22.06
N LEU A 774 -1.96 13.05 21.59
CA LEU A 774 -2.47 11.95 22.41
C LEU A 774 -1.45 11.56 23.50
N VAL A 775 -0.15 11.48 23.17
CA VAL A 775 0.95 11.22 24.12
C VAL A 775 0.90 12.12 25.37
N GLN A 776 0.49 13.38 25.22
CA GLN A 776 0.41 14.31 26.36
C GLN A 776 -0.62 13.85 27.40
N ARG A 777 -1.72 13.23 26.97
CA ARG A 777 -2.85 12.78 27.81
C ARG A 777 -2.69 11.39 28.43
N LEU A 778 -1.78 10.56 27.90
CA LEU A 778 -1.63 9.15 28.33
C LEU A 778 -0.72 8.95 29.56
N PRO A 779 -0.89 7.88 30.36
CA PRO A 779 -0.06 7.65 31.55
C PRO A 779 1.41 7.34 31.26
N ASN A 780 1.71 6.37 30.38
CA ASN A 780 3.10 5.96 30.11
C ASN A 780 3.65 6.77 28.92
N LYS A 781 4.61 7.66 29.21
CA LYS A 781 5.31 8.42 28.16
C LYS A 781 6.29 7.52 27.40
N LEU A 782 6.24 7.61 26.06
CA LEU A 782 7.13 6.92 25.13
C LEU A 782 8.60 7.36 25.29
N PRO A 783 9.57 6.59 24.77
CA PRO A 783 10.96 7.05 24.61
C PRO A 783 11.05 8.36 23.81
N PRO A 784 12.04 9.23 24.09
CA PRO A 784 12.14 10.55 23.43
C PRO A 784 12.37 10.48 21.91
N ASN A 785 12.91 9.37 21.42
CA ASN A 785 13.20 9.13 20.00
C ASN A 785 12.07 8.41 19.24
N ALA A 786 10.90 8.19 19.86
CA ALA A 786 9.81 7.43 19.24
C ALA A 786 9.34 8.06 17.92
N LYS A 787 9.28 7.23 16.87
CA LYS A 787 8.76 7.59 15.55
C LYS A 787 7.23 7.57 15.59
N TYR A 788 6.58 8.60 15.03
CA TYR A 788 5.10 8.73 15.05
C TYR A 788 4.43 8.23 13.75
N ASN A 789 5.24 7.71 12.82
CA ASN A 789 4.83 6.98 11.61
C ASN A 789 5.07 5.46 11.75
N ASP A 790 5.41 5.01 12.96
CA ASP A 790 5.67 3.60 13.31
C ASP A 790 4.35 2.96 13.81
N PRO A 791 3.92 1.82 13.25
CA PRO A 791 2.65 1.18 13.57
C PRO A 791 2.63 0.57 14.98
N HIS A 792 3.78 0.14 15.52
CA HIS A 792 3.91 -0.36 16.89
C HIS A 792 3.78 0.78 17.89
N VAL A 793 4.40 1.93 17.61
CA VAL A 793 4.24 3.15 18.41
C VAL A 793 2.78 3.62 18.39
N LYS A 794 2.12 3.63 17.23
CA LYS A 794 0.68 3.92 17.12
C LYS A 794 -0.14 2.94 17.98
N THR A 795 0.14 1.64 17.87
CA THR A 795 -0.55 0.59 18.62
C THR A 795 -0.41 0.75 20.13
N ASN A 796 0.79 1.06 20.63
CA ASN A 796 1.03 1.33 22.05
C ASN A 796 0.13 2.46 22.57
N LEU A 797 0.03 3.56 21.80
CA LEU A 797 -0.78 4.72 22.18
C LEU A 797 -2.28 4.43 22.16
N LEU A 798 -2.76 3.62 21.22
CA LEU A 798 -4.17 3.22 21.14
C LEU A 798 -4.56 2.24 22.26
N LEU A 799 -3.71 1.26 22.59
CA LEU A 799 -3.89 0.41 23.78
C LEU A 799 -3.95 1.24 25.07
N GLN A 800 -3.03 2.19 25.26
CA GLN A 800 -3.07 3.10 26.41
C GLN A 800 -4.31 4.01 26.43
N ALA A 801 -4.81 4.45 25.28
CA ALA A 801 -6.02 5.26 25.16
C ALA A 801 -7.28 4.47 25.54
N HIS A 802 -7.36 3.21 25.11
CA HIS A 802 -8.42 2.25 25.45
C HIS A 802 -8.49 1.99 26.96
N LEU A 803 -7.37 1.61 27.59
CA LEU A 803 -7.28 1.42 29.05
C LEU A 803 -7.66 2.69 29.84
N SER A 804 -7.47 3.86 29.24
CA SER A 804 -7.82 5.16 29.80
C SER A 804 -9.24 5.63 29.43
N ARG A 805 -10.01 4.84 28.67
CA ARG A 805 -11.33 5.16 28.07
C ARG A 805 -11.38 6.55 27.39
N LEU A 806 -10.32 6.94 26.70
CA LEU A 806 -10.27 8.20 25.97
C LEU A 806 -11.13 8.12 24.70
N GLN A 807 -12.02 9.10 24.52
CA GLN A 807 -12.73 9.29 23.25
C GLN A 807 -11.74 9.69 22.14
N LEU A 808 -11.76 8.93 21.04
CA LEU A 808 -10.93 9.08 19.85
C LEU A 808 -11.77 9.51 18.64
N GLY A 809 -11.12 9.92 17.55
CA GLY A 809 -11.79 10.05 16.25
C GLY A 809 -12.08 8.67 15.65
N ALA A 810 -13.16 8.54 14.87
CA ALA A 810 -13.67 7.25 14.40
C ALA A 810 -12.62 6.39 13.64
N GLU A 811 -11.72 7.02 12.87
CA GLU A 811 -10.60 6.34 12.20
C GLU A 811 -9.67 5.62 13.20
N LEU A 812 -9.27 6.31 14.26
CA LEU A 812 -8.42 5.75 15.32
C LEU A 812 -9.18 4.77 16.22
N GLN A 813 -10.50 4.91 16.33
CA GLN A 813 -11.35 3.95 17.06
C GLN A 813 -11.42 2.61 16.31
N GLY A 814 -11.62 2.62 14.98
CA GLY A 814 -11.57 1.41 14.15
C GLY A 814 -10.19 0.73 14.16
N ASP A 815 -9.10 1.52 14.16
CA ASP A 815 -7.75 0.99 14.37
C ASP A 815 -7.62 0.31 15.75
N THR A 816 -8.19 0.93 16.80
CA THR A 816 -8.17 0.39 18.17
C THR A 816 -8.94 -0.92 18.27
N GLU A 817 -10.11 -1.03 17.64
CA GLU A 817 -10.89 -2.28 17.59
C GLU A 817 -10.15 -3.39 16.83
N THR A 818 -9.46 -3.03 15.75
CA THR A 818 -8.58 -3.94 15.00
C THR A 818 -7.43 -4.45 15.88
N ILE A 819 -6.79 -3.56 16.65
CA ILE A 819 -5.73 -3.91 17.62
C ILE A 819 -6.27 -4.85 18.70
N LEU A 820 -7.39 -4.48 19.33
CA LEU A 820 -8.00 -5.27 20.41
C LEU A 820 -8.35 -6.69 19.96
N SER A 821 -8.77 -6.87 18.70
CA SER A 821 -9.08 -8.19 18.12
C SER A 821 -7.90 -9.18 18.12
N LYS A 822 -6.67 -8.68 18.14
CA LYS A 822 -5.40 -9.44 18.19
C LYS A 822 -4.76 -9.47 19.58
N ALA A 823 -5.15 -8.56 20.49
CA ALA A 823 -4.45 -8.32 21.75
C ALA A 823 -4.49 -9.49 22.74
N ILE A 824 -5.66 -10.14 22.94
CA ILE A 824 -5.81 -11.17 23.99
C ILE A 824 -4.93 -12.40 23.71
N ARG A 825 -4.83 -12.86 22.45
CA ARG A 825 -3.94 -14.00 22.10
C ARG A 825 -2.47 -13.71 22.39
N LEU A 826 -2.02 -12.49 22.12
CA LEU A 826 -0.64 -12.05 22.40
C LEU A 826 -0.37 -11.98 23.91
N ILE A 827 -1.33 -11.50 24.70
CA ILE A 827 -1.22 -11.48 26.16
C ILE A 827 -1.20 -12.91 26.73
N GLN A 828 -2.02 -13.83 26.20
CA GLN A 828 -2.04 -15.23 26.62
C GLN A 828 -0.71 -15.93 26.32
N ALA A 829 -0.13 -15.72 25.13
CA ALA A 829 1.21 -16.23 24.82
C ALA A 829 2.30 -15.61 25.70
N CYS A 830 2.19 -14.33 26.11
CA CYS A 830 3.05 -13.78 27.15
C CYS A 830 2.89 -14.53 28.48
N VAL A 831 1.67 -14.84 28.94
CA VAL A 831 1.45 -15.64 30.17
C VAL A 831 2.14 -16.99 30.06
N ASP A 832 1.95 -17.73 28.97
CA ASP A 832 2.50 -19.07 28.80
C ASP A 832 4.04 -19.08 28.68
N VAL A 833 4.64 -18.09 27.97
CA VAL A 833 6.11 -17.92 27.92
C VAL A 833 6.67 -17.58 29.31
N LEU A 834 5.99 -16.73 30.09
CA LEU A 834 6.43 -16.33 31.43
C LEU A 834 6.29 -17.48 32.44
N SER A 835 5.22 -18.28 32.37
CA SER A 835 5.02 -19.44 33.23
C SER A 835 6.04 -20.55 32.95
N SER A 836 6.34 -20.81 31.68
CA SER A 836 7.35 -21.80 31.27
C SER A 836 8.79 -21.42 31.64
N ASN A 837 9.05 -20.16 31.94
CA ASN A 837 10.32 -19.67 32.50
C ASN A 837 10.29 -19.56 34.04
N GLY A 838 9.19 -19.95 34.71
CA GLY A 838 9.02 -19.88 36.17
C GLY A 838 8.78 -18.47 36.73
N TRP A 839 8.48 -17.48 35.90
CA TRP A 839 8.43 -16.06 36.34
C TRP A 839 7.03 -15.63 36.79
N LEU A 840 6.66 -16.04 38.01
CA LEU A 840 5.34 -15.81 38.62
C LEU A 840 4.86 -14.35 38.56
N SER A 841 5.66 -13.38 39.04
CA SER A 841 5.20 -11.98 39.14
C SER A 841 4.91 -11.33 37.77
N PRO A 842 5.78 -11.48 36.74
CA PRO A 842 5.43 -11.09 35.38
C PRO A 842 4.22 -11.84 34.81
N ALA A 843 4.09 -13.16 35.05
CA ALA A 843 2.97 -13.94 34.53
C ALA A 843 1.61 -13.46 35.08
N VAL A 844 1.52 -13.22 36.39
CA VAL A 844 0.34 -12.61 37.03
C VAL A 844 0.07 -11.21 36.46
N ALA A 845 1.10 -10.39 36.25
CA ALA A 845 0.94 -9.07 35.62
C ALA A 845 0.45 -9.12 34.16
N ALA A 846 0.69 -10.22 33.43
CA ALA A 846 0.13 -10.48 32.11
C ALA A 846 -1.33 -10.96 32.19
N MET A 847 -1.69 -11.78 33.19
CA MET A 847 -3.09 -12.14 33.47
C MET A 847 -3.93 -10.91 33.86
N GLU A 848 -3.39 -10.02 34.71
CA GLU A 848 -3.97 -8.70 34.99
C GLU A 848 -4.16 -7.88 33.70
N LEU A 849 -3.16 -7.86 32.82
CA LEU A 849 -3.22 -7.11 31.56
C LEU A 849 -4.34 -7.62 30.62
N ALA A 850 -4.60 -8.93 30.59
CA ALA A 850 -5.73 -9.50 29.84
C ALA A 850 -7.09 -8.99 30.37
N GLN A 851 -7.24 -8.95 31.70
CA GLN A 851 -8.44 -8.41 32.35
C GLN A 851 -8.59 -6.90 32.10
N MET A 852 -7.51 -6.14 32.27
CA MET A 852 -7.42 -4.70 32.01
C MET A 852 -7.85 -4.34 30.57
N VAL A 853 -7.34 -5.07 29.58
CA VAL A 853 -7.68 -4.87 28.15
C VAL A 853 -9.13 -5.26 27.87
N THR A 854 -9.63 -6.35 28.45
CA THR A 854 -11.03 -6.78 28.31
C THR A 854 -12.00 -5.74 28.89
N GLN A 855 -11.71 -5.20 30.08
CA GLN A 855 -12.60 -4.26 30.79
C GLN A 855 -12.27 -2.77 30.58
N ALA A 856 -11.32 -2.45 29.69
CA ALA A 856 -10.89 -1.07 29.38
C ALA A 856 -10.57 -0.24 30.64
N MET A 857 -9.67 -0.73 31.49
CA MET A 857 -9.26 -0.08 32.74
C MET A 857 -7.81 -0.38 33.12
N TRP A 858 -7.19 0.46 33.93
CA TRP A 858 -5.88 0.22 34.54
C TRP A 858 -6.03 -0.56 35.85
N SER A 859 -5.01 -1.34 36.25
CA SER A 859 -4.98 -2.05 37.54
C SER A 859 -4.92 -1.15 38.80
N LYS A 860 -5.02 0.18 38.62
CA LYS A 860 -5.16 1.17 39.69
C LYS A 860 -6.52 1.89 39.68
N ASP A 861 -7.39 1.58 38.73
CA ASP A 861 -8.79 2.02 38.76
C ASP A 861 -9.60 1.14 39.72
N SER A 862 -10.65 1.69 40.34
CA SER A 862 -11.61 0.90 41.14
C SER A 862 -12.29 -0.17 40.27
N TYR A 863 -12.48 -1.38 40.83
CA TYR A 863 -13.18 -2.48 40.16
C TYR A 863 -14.62 -2.14 39.78
N LEU A 864 -15.26 -1.21 40.49
CA LEU A 864 -16.57 -0.66 40.14
C LEU A 864 -16.63 -0.04 38.73
N LYS A 865 -15.48 0.36 38.16
CA LYS A 865 -15.37 0.89 36.78
C LYS A 865 -15.78 -0.15 35.71
N GLN A 866 -15.83 -1.43 36.05
CA GLN A 866 -16.33 -2.48 35.14
C GLN A 866 -17.86 -2.42 34.94
N LEU A 867 -18.60 -1.91 35.93
CA LEU A 867 -20.06 -1.90 35.91
C LEU A 867 -20.62 -0.94 34.83
N PRO A 868 -21.67 -1.32 34.09
CA PRO A 868 -22.33 -0.43 33.13
C PRO A 868 -22.79 0.88 33.77
N HIS A 869 -22.66 1.99 33.05
CA HIS A 869 -23.10 3.33 33.46
C HIS A 869 -22.36 3.96 34.67
N PHE A 870 -21.37 3.30 35.29
CA PHE A 870 -20.61 3.87 36.42
C PHE A 870 -19.66 5.00 35.98
N THR A 871 -19.99 6.23 36.39
CA THR A 871 -19.14 7.41 36.21
C THR A 871 -18.14 7.56 37.37
N PRO A 872 -17.07 8.37 37.23
CA PRO A 872 -16.15 8.66 38.33
C PRO A 872 -16.86 9.22 39.58
N ASP A 873 -17.94 10.00 39.41
CA ASP A 873 -18.73 10.53 40.52
C ASP A 873 -19.51 9.43 41.25
N ILE A 874 -20.09 8.46 40.54
CA ILE A 874 -20.76 7.30 41.15
C ILE A 874 -19.75 6.46 41.92
N ILE A 875 -18.60 6.13 41.31
CA ILE A 875 -17.52 5.38 41.95
C ILE A 875 -17.05 6.09 43.22
N LYS A 876 -16.86 7.42 43.17
CA LYS A 876 -16.48 8.21 44.33
C LYS A 876 -17.50 8.09 45.47
N ARG A 877 -18.81 8.23 45.19
CA ARG A 877 -19.87 8.06 46.22
C ARG A 877 -19.87 6.65 46.83
N CYS A 878 -19.59 5.61 46.03
CA CYS A 878 -19.44 4.25 46.55
C CYS A 878 -18.26 4.16 47.52
N THR A 879 -17.08 4.63 47.13
CA THR A 879 -15.89 4.63 48.01
C THR A 879 -16.10 5.48 49.29
N GLU A 880 -16.82 6.60 49.21
CA GLU A 880 -17.20 7.41 50.38
C GLU A 880 -18.20 6.70 51.32
N LYS A 881 -18.88 5.64 50.85
CA LYS A 881 -19.75 4.76 51.66
C LYS A 881 -19.06 3.43 52.04
N GLY A 882 -17.78 3.24 51.71
CA GLY A 882 -17.04 1.99 51.97
C GLY A 882 -17.38 0.83 51.03
N VAL A 883 -17.88 1.14 49.82
CA VAL A 883 -18.22 0.17 48.76
C VAL A 883 -17.14 0.26 47.69
N GLU A 884 -16.32 -0.78 47.54
CA GLU A 884 -15.13 -0.81 46.67
C GLU A 884 -15.14 -1.97 45.65
N THR A 885 -15.87 -3.07 45.92
CA THR A 885 -15.94 -4.27 45.06
C THR A 885 -17.32 -4.48 44.42
N VAL A 886 -17.40 -5.38 43.44
CA VAL A 886 -18.67 -5.76 42.80
C VAL A 886 -19.57 -6.57 43.74
N PHE A 887 -18.99 -7.33 44.68
CA PHE A 887 -19.74 -8.09 45.69
C PHE A 887 -20.44 -7.15 46.68
N ASP A 888 -19.76 -6.09 47.12
CA ASP A 888 -20.32 -5.03 47.97
C ASP A 888 -21.60 -4.42 47.34
N ILE A 889 -21.62 -4.24 46.02
CA ILE A 889 -22.79 -3.75 45.27
C ILE A 889 -23.93 -4.78 45.26
N MET A 890 -23.61 -6.08 45.24
CA MET A 890 -24.59 -7.17 45.28
C MET A 890 -25.23 -7.26 46.68
N GLU A 891 -24.44 -7.13 47.74
CA GLU A 891 -24.89 -7.20 49.15
C GLU A 891 -25.75 -6.00 49.62
N LEU A 892 -25.67 -4.84 48.96
CA LEU A 892 -26.52 -3.67 49.29
C LEU A 892 -28.03 -3.98 49.12
N GLU A 893 -28.85 -3.59 50.11
CA GLU A 893 -30.31 -3.59 49.97
C GLU A 893 -30.78 -2.70 48.80
N ASP A 894 -31.86 -3.09 48.11
CA ASP A 894 -32.34 -2.44 46.88
C ASP A 894 -32.62 -0.94 47.04
N GLU A 895 -33.21 -0.52 48.18
CA GLU A 895 -33.42 0.89 48.49
C GLU A 895 -32.10 1.66 48.57
N ASP A 896 -31.09 1.06 49.17
CA ASP A 896 -29.82 1.71 49.48
C ASP A 896 -28.88 1.71 48.25
N ARG A 897 -28.92 0.62 47.45
CA ARG A 897 -28.31 0.54 46.11
C ARG A 897 -28.91 1.61 45.18
N SER A 898 -30.23 1.78 45.19
CA SER A 898 -30.92 2.80 44.37
C SER A 898 -30.55 4.23 44.76
N LYS A 899 -30.52 4.54 46.07
CA LYS A 899 -30.12 5.87 46.60
C LYS A 899 -28.66 6.21 46.30
N LEU A 900 -27.77 5.21 46.33
CA LEU A 900 -26.33 5.36 46.09
C LEU A 900 -26.00 5.55 44.60
N LEU A 901 -26.59 4.74 43.72
CA LEU A 901 -26.26 4.74 42.30
C LEU A 901 -27.00 5.83 41.51
N GLN A 902 -28.27 6.12 41.84
CA GLN A 902 -29.09 7.15 41.18
C GLN A 902 -29.23 6.94 39.66
N LEU A 903 -29.23 5.68 39.23
CA LEU A 903 -29.42 5.25 37.85
C LEU A 903 -30.91 5.07 37.52
N THR A 904 -31.27 5.14 36.23
CA THR A 904 -32.63 4.78 35.78
C THR A 904 -32.86 3.27 35.81
N ASP A 905 -34.11 2.83 35.88
CA ASP A 905 -34.49 1.40 35.96
C ASP A 905 -33.83 0.54 34.86
N ALA A 906 -33.73 1.07 33.63
CA ALA A 906 -33.06 0.40 32.52
C ALA A 906 -31.55 0.23 32.75
N GLN A 907 -30.89 1.25 33.28
CA GLN A 907 -29.47 1.19 33.62
C GLN A 907 -29.21 0.30 34.84
N MET A 908 -30.14 0.28 35.81
CA MET A 908 -30.09 -0.64 36.95
C MET A 908 -30.26 -2.09 36.49
N ALA A 909 -31.09 -2.36 35.48
CA ALA A 909 -31.22 -3.69 34.86
C ALA A 909 -29.95 -4.13 34.11
N ASP A 910 -29.19 -3.20 33.52
CA ASP A 910 -27.88 -3.51 32.94
C ASP A 910 -26.83 -3.83 34.03
N VAL A 911 -26.83 -3.07 35.14
CA VAL A 911 -25.97 -3.31 36.31
C VAL A 911 -26.28 -4.68 36.94
N ALA A 912 -27.56 -4.99 37.19
CA ALA A 912 -27.98 -6.30 37.69
C ALA A 912 -27.59 -7.44 36.74
N ARG A 913 -27.69 -7.23 35.43
CA ARG A 913 -27.24 -8.22 34.42
C ARG A 913 -25.72 -8.43 34.44
N PHE A 914 -24.94 -7.41 34.80
CA PHE A 914 -23.50 -7.56 35.02
C PHE A 914 -23.20 -8.34 36.29
N CYS A 915 -23.81 -7.97 37.43
CA CYS A 915 -23.66 -8.69 38.70
C CYS A 915 -24.00 -10.19 38.53
N ASN A 916 -25.15 -10.52 37.94
CA ASN A 916 -25.59 -11.89 37.64
C ASN A 916 -24.79 -12.58 36.50
N ARG A 917 -23.68 -11.99 36.06
CA ARG A 917 -22.70 -12.61 35.15
C ARG A 917 -21.30 -12.70 35.77
N TYR A 918 -21.04 -11.88 36.78
CA TYR A 918 -19.76 -11.80 37.47
C TYR A 918 -19.42 -13.18 38.06
N PRO A 919 -18.15 -13.62 38.02
CA PRO A 919 -17.81 -14.94 38.51
C PRO A 919 -17.75 -14.95 40.05
N ASN A 920 -18.82 -15.42 40.71
CA ASN A 920 -18.66 -16.04 42.03
C ASN A 920 -18.22 -17.50 41.85
N ILE A 921 -17.09 -17.87 42.46
CA ILE A 921 -16.48 -19.21 42.35
C ILE A 921 -15.83 -19.53 43.69
N GLU A 922 -16.31 -20.58 44.36
CA GLU A 922 -15.63 -21.13 45.54
C GLU A 922 -14.49 -22.05 45.11
N MET A 923 -13.37 -21.99 45.83
CA MET A 923 -12.19 -22.83 45.59
C MET A 923 -11.86 -23.63 46.84
N SER A 924 -11.80 -24.96 46.69
CA SER A 924 -11.23 -25.86 47.69
C SER A 924 -10.05 -26.62 47.09
N TYR A 925 -9.12 -27.08 47.92
CA TYR A 925 -7.94 -27.82 47.47
C TYR A 925 -7.51 -28.90 48.46
N GLU A 926 -6.95 -29.99 47.92
CA GLU A 926 -6.43 -31.13 48.67
C GLU A 926 -5.04 -31.50 48.16
N VAL A 927 -4.11 -31.81 49.08
CA VAL A 927 -2.78 -32.31 48.73
C VAL A 927 -2.78 -33.82 48.93
N GLN A 928 -2.62 -34.59 47.86
CA GLN A 928 -2.65 -36.06 47.94
C GLN A 928 -1.44 -36.59 48.72
N ASP A 929 -1.65 -37.69 49.45
CA ASP A 929 -0.59 -38.42 50.18
C ASP A 929 0.33 -37.53 51.05
N LYS A 930 -0.23 -36.44 51.61
CA LYS A 930 0.49 -35.38 52.35
C LYS A 930 1.48 -35.88 53.41
N ASP A 931 1.17 -36.99 54.08
CA ASP A 931 2.01 -37.61 55.12
C ASP A 931 3.17 -38.48 54.57
N ARG A 932 3.32 -38.58 53.24
CA ARG A 932 4.34 -39.38 52.54
C ARG A 932 5.30 -38.56 51.67
N ILE A 933 5.08 -37.25 51.57
CA ILE A 933 5.92 -36.33 50.79
C ILE A 933 7.35 -36.33 51.36
N HIS A 934 8.35 -36.42 50.48
CA HIS A 934 9.77 -36.41 50.82
C HIS A 934 10.54 -35.54 49.82
N THR A 935 11.75 -35.10 50.19
CA THR A 935 12.55 -34.22 49.32
C THR A 935 12.80 -34.89 47.96
N GLY A 936 12.36 -34.25 46.88
CA GLY A 936 12.44 -34.77 45.51
C GLY A 936 11.26 -35.63 45.04
N SER A 937 10.20 -35.82 45.84
CA SER A 937 8.93 -36.40 45.35
C SER A 937 8.00 -35.33 44.79
N SER A 938 7.43 -35.54 43.60
CA SER A 938 6.35 -34.71 43.05
C SER A 938 5.10 -34.72 43.95
N VAL A 939 4.34 -33.63 43.95
CA VAL A 939 3.25 -33.37 44.90
C VAL A 939 1.95 -32.99 44.17
N ASN A 940 1.06 -33.96 44.00
CA ASN A 940 -0.25 -33.74 43.39
C ASN A 940 -1.14 -32.85 44.28
N VAL A 941 -1.51 -31.67 43.77
CA VAL A 941 -2.51 -30.78 44.39
C VAL A 941 -3.79 -30.81 43.56
N VAL A 942 -4.87 -31.35 44.14
CA VAL A 942 -6.20 -31.34 43.52
C VAL A 942 -6.90 -30.04 43.89
N VAL A 943 -7.30 -29.25 42.90
CA VAL A 943 -8.13 -28.05 43.10
C VAL A 943 -9.54 -28.32 42.57
N GLN A 944 -10.55 -28.03 43.38
CA GLN A 944 -11.96 -28.07 42.99
C GLN A 944 -12.51 -26.64 42.96
N LEU A 945 -13.24 -26.33 41.88
CA LEU A 945 -13.87 -25.03 41.65
C LEU A 945 -15.38 -25.23 41.52
N GLU A 946 -16.15 -24.72 42.48
CA GLU A 946 -17.61 -24.74 42.45
C GLU A 946 -18.15 -23.35 42.12
N ARG A 947 -19.27 -23.27 41.40
CA ARG A 947 -19.88 -22.01 40.96
C ARG A 947 -21.37 -22.02 41.28
N GLU A 948 -21.79 -21.03 42.05
CA GLU A 948 -23.18 -20.90 42.52
C GLU A 948 -24.19 -20.61 41.40
N ASP A 949 -23.79 -19.86 40.37
CA ASP A 949 -24.66 -19.36 39.30
C ASP A 949 -24.71 -20.22 38.03
N GLU A 950 -25.92 -20.46 37.51
CA GLU A 950 -26.15 -21.10 36.20
C GLU A 950 -25.88 -20.12 35.04
N VAL A 951 -24.76 -20.31 34.33
CA VAL A 951 -24.23 -19.30 33.38
C VAL A 951 -24.95 -19.27 32.03
N THR A 952 -25.62 -18.16 31.74
CA THR A 952 -26.32 -17.92 30.46
C THR A 952 -25.78 -16.71 29.67
N GLY A 953 -24.59 -16.84 29.07
CA GLY A 953 -24.06 -15.86 28.09
C GLY A 953 -22.52 -15.77 28.04
N PRO A 954 -21.96 -14.92 27.16
CA PRO A 954 -20.54 -14.54 27.15
C PRO A 954 -20.20 -13.56 28.30
N VAL A 955 -18.91 -13.23 28.44
CA VAL A 955 -18.44 -12.17 29.35
C VAL A 955 -19.00 -10.82 28.91
N ILE A 956 -19.45 -10.00 29.87
CA ILE A 956 -19.94 -8.64 29.61
C ILE A 956 -18.73 -7.70 29.65
N ALA A 957 -18.35 -7.21 28.46
CA ALA A 957 -17.19 -6.33 28.23
C ALA A 957 -17.55 -5.27 27.17
N PRO A 958 -18.35 -4.23 27.51
CA PRO A 958 -19.00 -3.35 26.54
C PRO A 958 -18.04 -2.43 25.75
N PHE A 959 -16.75 -2.42 26.09
CA PHE A 959 -15.70 -1.68 25.39
C PHE A 959 -14.78 -2.59 24.55
N TYR A 960 -14.98 -3.91 24.57
CA TYR A 960 -14.17 -4.87 23.82
C TYR A 960 -14.95 -5.39 22.59
N PRO A 961 -14.35 -5.45 21.38
CA PRO A 961 -15.11 -5.63 20.14
C PRO A 961 -15.57 -7.07 19.83
N GLN A 962 -15.25 -8.05 20.67
CA GLN A 962 -15.60 -9.46 20.47
C GLN A 962 -16.36 -10.03 21.68
N GLU A 963 -17.27 -10.99 21.45
CA GLU A 963 -17.80 -11.82 22.54
C GLU A 963 -16.71 -12.75 23.09
N TYR A 964 -16.19 -12.45 24.27
CA TYR A 964 -15.14 -13.25 24.91
C TYR A 964 -15.69 -14.26 25.92
N LYS A 965 -15.03 -15.42 26.05
CA LYS A 965 -15.33 -16.45 27.06
C LYS A 965 -14.07 -16.84 27.82
N PHE A 966 -14.06 -16.53 29.12
CA PHE A 966 -12.94 -16.84 30.01
C PHE A 966 -12.76 -18.36 30.15
N SER A 967 -11.51 -18.82 30.07
CA SER A 967 -11.12 -20.22 30.31
C SER A 967 -10.14 -20.25 31.48
N ILE A 968 -10.45 -21.00 32.55
CA ILE A 968 -9.52 -21.18 33.67
C ILE A 968 -8.60 -22.36 33.34
N ASN A 969 -7.38 -22.07 32.91
CA ASN A 969 -6.30 -23.06 32.94
C ASN A 969 -5.67 -23.02 34.33
N VAL A 970 -6.01 -23.97 35.20
CA VAL A 970 -5.19 -24.27 36.38
C VAL A 970 -4.01 -25.10 35.87
N GLY A 971 -2.86 -24.45 35.65
CA GLY A 971 -1.60 -25.15 35.41
C GLY A 971 -0.91 -25.50 36.73
N ASP A 972 -0.14 -26.58 36.75
CA ASP A 972 0.60 -27.01 37.93
C ASP A 972 1.66 -25.98 38.33
N PHE A 973 1.53 -25.42 39.53
CA PHE A 973 2.53 -24.56 40.16
C PHE A 973 3.47 -25.38 41.06
N GLU A 974 4.12 -26.42 40.50
CA GLU A 974 5.22 -27.11 41.20
C GLU A 974 6.47 -26.19 41.30
N SER A 975 6.54 -25.47 42.43
CA SER A 975 7.78 -24.99 43.08
C SER A 975 8.84 -24.28 42.22
N ALA A 976 8.48 -23.18 41.55
CA ALA A 976 9.43 -22.33 40.82
C ALA A 976 10.25 -21.34 41.69
N GLU A 977 10.68 -21.71 42.91
CA GLU A 977 11.58 -20.85 43.72
C GLU A 977 12.55 -21.59 44.67
N SER A 978 12.99 -22.82 44.34
CA SER A 978 14.20 -23.40 44.97
C SER A 978 14.86 -24.48 44.11
N ASP A 979 15.93 -24.13 43.40
CA ASP A 979 17.18 -24.92 43.41
C ASP A 979 18.34 -24.14 42.77
N SER A 980 19.32 -23.80 43.59
CA SER A 980 20.63 -23.30 43.19
C SER A 980 21.68 -24.06 44.00
N ASP A 981 22.73 -24.54 43.33
CA ASP A 981 23.83 -25.35 43.88
C ASP A 981 23.49 -26.78 44.35
N SER A 982 23.37 -27.71 43.39
CA SER A 982 24.24 -28.90 43.40
C SER A 982 24.44 -29.43 41.96
N GLY A 983 25.41 -30.31 41.71
CA GLY A 983 25.66 -30.79 40.35
C GLY A 983 26.73 -31.88 40.24
N SER A 984 27.22 -32.06 39.00
CA SER A 984 28.16 -33.09 38.50
C SER A 984 27.62 -34.52 38.35
N ASN A 985 28.03 -35.13 37.21
CA ASN A 985 27.68 -36.45 36.65
C ASN A 985 26.26 -36.59 36.10
#